data_AF-A0A953L5I0-F1
#
_entry.id   AF-A0A953L5I0-F1
#
_cell.length_a   1.000
_cell.length_b   1.000
_cell.length_c   1.000
_cell.angle_alpha   90.00
_cell.angle_beta   90.00
_cell.angle_gamma   90.00
#
_symmetry.space_group_name_H-M   'P 1'
#
loop_
_entity.id
_entity.type
_entity.pdbx_description
1 polymer ?
#
loop_
_entity_poly.entity_id
_entity_poly.type
_entity_poly.pdbx_seq_one_letter_code
_entity_poly.pdbx_strand_id
1 'polypeptide(L)'
;MKDSIRIQAGCKDTVYLTIGNDQNKKVALYNYLDILGYRFYGPEDHWTYIPELENHSLIDTTIYSLFQLRRFAPSYSVGPPTNEGLKNAGYTYDRWMNRLRMANVLQLRFGHYGSTFNRKYKEEIIAHPEWRGKNKDGKIRSWSSNLKLCYSHPGVIELYEKDAKIRLEKIMKTQSPPYYINMEPPDGGGHCQCTDCSANKTPSDLVFGLANKIAEFLRSINPDAGVWLIAYNKHAAPPSFSLNDNLLVGLVPYAFQRDYTPDKFMQVWEEFHNHLFLRDYLAIPQSNLDAPYWQNGDEFLNRIQHIKTQNYSGYNFETTASFLSAGWPTYLISTASWKNLNYKASLDQFKQHMFASSNLNLKELINYFEDARSSSYYYGNLENQINNALLICSDSLEMKRLKDIEKYFHYLAIRHTYTSNRDQEKHIMKDNLLNFIYSDSSGLLLHSWGLYRVMVKDRNNIKFGQQIKKGQASPIPNFTLRSRKPTVLGYKAIHPNFHSEIIDTMPIIKFNNNPNSLVFIPDSSDLTIKIRVKNVPSNRHGGGNVVLFDLEGNEINSKIFDYENIEWNNISFTVPKANAFYIIKFNNPAAIMYIQGPNRPFAFTDPLATGVLPQPIKLWAYNPKNYSLDMRFTYLTRQVVIDKEDMQKEKFYVKDPVSRTITGNGVFSIQTTKASFEVLNIPHLFSPLKQQVILPILE
;
A
#
# COMPACT_ATOMS: atom_id res chain seq x y z
N MET A 1 12.11 -12.76 36.77
CA MET A 1 13.18 -11.91 36.18
C MET A 1 13.41 -12.12 34.67
N LYS A 2 12.93 -13.19 34.00
CA LYS A 2 13.28 -13.44 32.58
C LYS A 2 12.67 -12.47 31.54
N ASP A 3 11.64 -11.70 31.88
CA ASP A 3 11.04 -10.67 30.99
C ASP A 3 10.72 -9.35 31.74
N SER A 4 11.57 -8.99 32.71
CA SER A 4 11.45 -7.73 33.46
C SER A 4 12.40 -6.66 32.95
N ILE A 5 11.93 -5.42 32.95
CA ILE A 5 12.69 -4.22 32.60
C ILE A 5 12.60 -3.27 33.78
N ARG A 6 13.75 -2.94 34.40
CA ARG A 6 13.83 -1.86 35.38
C ARG A 6 14.27 -0.57 34.70
N ILE A 7 13.57 0.51 34.98
CA ILE A 7 13.85 1.85 34.47
C ILE A 7 14.10 2.72 35.69
N GLN A 8 15.31 3.28 35.78
CA GLN A 8 15.73 4.08 36.94
C GLN A 8 16.45 5.35 36.49
N ALA A 9 15.97 6.50 36.93
CA ALA A 9 16.67 7.77 36.82
C ALA A 9 17.91 7.76 37.74
N GLY A 10 19.07 8.05 37.18
CA GLY A 10 20.33 8.21 37.89
C GLY A 10 20.59 9.65 38.34
N CYS A 11 21.70 9.87 39.05
CA CYS A 11 22.23 11.22 39.24
C CYS A 11 22.84 11.72 37.91
N LYS A 12 22.62 12.99 37.55
CA LYS A 12 23.17 13.67 36.34
C LYS A 12 22.55 13.19 35.02
N ASP A 13 21.26 13.46 34.82
CA ASP A 13 20.57 13.36 33.53
C ASP A 13 20.67 11.99 32.82
N THR A 14 20.88 10.92 33.59
CA THR A 14 21.05 9.56 33.08
C THR A 14 19.83 8.72 33.42
N VAL A 15 19.41 7.84 32.50
CA VAL A 15 18.40 6.81 32.77
C VAL A 15 18.99 5.43 32.51
N TYR A 16 18.91 4.56 33.51
CA TYR A 16 19.34 3.18 33.43
C TYR A 16 18.16 2.28 33.02
N LEU A 17 18.36 1.49 31.97
CA LEU A 17 17.45 0.43 31.55
C LEU A 17 18.11 -0.92 31.85
N THR A 18 17.73 -1.57 32.95
CA THR A 18 18.23 -2.90 33.30
C THR A 18 17.29 -3.97 32.74
N ILE A 19 17.81 -4.88 31.93
CA ILE A 19 17.01 -5.81 31.14
C ILE A 19 17.39 -7.24 31.52
N GLY A 20 16.39 -8.06 31.87
CA GLY A 20 16.62 -9.47 32.22
C GLY A 20 16.90 -10.41 31.03
N ASN A 21 16.69 -9.93 29.80
CA ASN A 21 16.89 -10.67 28.55
C ASN A 21 17.34 -9.73 27.43
N ASP A 22 18.49 -10.00 26.81
CA ASP A 22 19.07 -9.16 25.76
C ASP A 22 18.16 -8.93 24.54
N GLN A 23 17.22 -9.85 24.28
CA GLN A 23 16.25 -9.71 23.18
C GLN A 23 15.27 -8.53 23.40
N ASN A 24 15.18 -8.02 24.64
CA ASN A 24 14.28 -6.95 25.03
C ASN A 24 14.89 -5.55 25.02
N LYS A 25 16.10 -5.34 24.47
CA LYS A 25 16.71 -3.99 24.38
C LYS A 25 15.79 -2.93 23.77
N LYS A 26 15.20 -3.25 22.63
CA LYS A 26 14.23 -2.35 21.96
C LYS A 26 12.95 -2.20 22.78
N VAL A 27 12.47 -3.29 23.38
CA VAL A 27 11.27 -3.27 24.23
C VAL A 27 11.47 -2.37 25.44
N ALA A 28 12.65 -2.39 26.07
CA ALA A 28 12.97 -1.52 27.19
C ALA A 28 12.93 -0.04 26.80
N LEU A 29 13.57 0.32 25.68
CA LEU A 29 13.53 1.68 25.15
C LEU A 29 12.09 2.14 24.87
N TYR A 30 11.29 1.33 24.18
CA TYR A 30 9.91 1.71 23.84
C TYR A 30 8.94 1.66 25.02
N ASN A 31 9.26 0.96 26.11
CA ASN A 31 8.55 1.09 27.38
C ASN A 31 8.88 2.42 28.07
N TYR A 32 10.17 2.82 28.08
CA TYR A 32 10.57 4.12 28.61
C TYR A 32 9.88 5.27 27.85
N LEU A 33 9.87 5.22 26.51
CA LEU A 33 9.15 6.21 25.70
C LEU A 33 7.64 6.20 25.97
N ASP A 34 7.02 5.05 26.26
CA ASP A 34 5.60 4.99 26.65
C ASP A 34 5.32 5.74 27.95
N ILE A 35 6.20 5.58 28.95
CA ILE A 35 6.12 6.25 30.25
C ILE A 35 6.24 7.77 30.07
N LEU A 36 7.14 8.21 29.19
CA LEU A 36 7.27 9.62 28.85
C LEU A 36 6.06 10.18 28.09
N GLY A 37 5.16 9.34 27.59
CA GLY A 37 3.93 9.76 26.91
C GLY A 37 3.91 9.56 25.40
N TYR A 38 5.00 9.07 24.80
CA TYR A 38 5.03 8.78 23.36
C TYR A 38 4.00 7.70 23.00
N ARG A 39 3.37 7.84 21.82
CA ARG A 39 2.45 6.83 21.28
C ARG A 39 2.78 6.56 19.81
N PHE A 40 2.90 5.29 19.46
CA PHE A 40 3.26 4.85 18.10
C PHE A 40 2.06 4.19 17.43
N TYR A 41 1.09 4.99 16.99
CA TYR A 41 -0.15 4.45 16.43
C TYR A 41 0.12 3.72 15.12
N GLY A 42 0.92 4.32 14.25
CA GLY A 42 1.19 3.78 12.91
C GLY A 42 2.67 3.58 12.57
N PRO A 43 2.94 3.02 11.38
CA PRO A 43 4.27 2.65 10.93
C PRO A 43 5.16 3.83 10.57
N GLU A 44 4.58 4.91 10.07
CA GLU A 44 5.27 6.14 9.68
C GLU A 44 5.35 7.16 10.82
N ASP A 45 6.33 8.06 10.75
CA ASP A 45 6.63 8.97 11.86
C ASP A 45 5.53 10.02 12.08
N HIS A 46 4.81 10.43 11.04
CA HIS A 46 3.64 11.30 11.24
C HIS A 46 2.49 10.60 11.97
N TRP A 47 2.48 9.27 12.13
CA TRP A 47 1.54 8.57 13.01
C TRP A 47 2.06 8.34 14.44
N THR A 48 3.16 9.01 14.80
CA THR A 48 3.70 9.03 16.15
C THR A 48 3.27 10.30 16.87
N TYR A 49 2.77 10.16 18.09
CA TYR A 49 2.57 11.27 19.01
C TYR A 49 3.84 11.45 19.86
N ILE A 50 4.35 12.68 19.87
CA ILE A 50 5.48 13.10 20.69
C ILE A 50 4.91 14.08 21.73
N PRO A 51 4.94 13.74 23.02
CA PRO A 51 4.46 14.63 24.07
C PRO A 51 5.43 15.80 24.27
N GLU A 52 4.90 16.93 24.72
CA GLU A 52 5.72 17.98 25.34
C GLU A 52 6.14 17.50 26.73
N LEU A 53 7.43 17.65 27.05
CA LEU A 53 8.03 17.15 28.28
C LEU A 53 8.42 18.34 29.16
N GLU A 54 7.57 18.69 30.13
CA GLU A 54 7.89 19.69 31.15
C GLU A 54 8.28 18.99 32.45
N ASN A 55 9.55 19.13 32.88
CA ASN A 55 10.12 18.56 34.10
C ASN A 55 9.91 17.04 34.30
N HIS A 56 10.96 16.26 34.06
CA HIS A 56 10.91 14.82 34.30
C HIS A 56 10.85 14.50 35.80
N SER A 57 9.76 13.88 36.22
CA SER A 57 9.71 13.19 37.52
C SER A 57 10.78 12.09 37.55
N LEU A 58 11.41 11.86 38.70
CA LEU A 58 12.30 10.72 38.90
C LEU A 58 11.52 9.42 38.63
N ILE A 59 11.89 8.71 37.56
CA ILE A 59 11.31 7.41 37.20
C ILE A 59 12.14 6.33 37.91
N ASP A 60 11.54 5.57 38.82
CA ASP A 60 12.08 4.28 39.29
C ASP A 60 10.93 3.26 39.27
N THR A 61 10.93 2.40 38.26
CA THR A 61 9.86 1.43 38.06
C THR A 61 10.39 0.13 37.46
N THR A 62 9.66 -0.96 37.70
CA THR A 62 9.91 -2.25 37.04
C THR A 62 8.66 -2.66 36.27
N ILE A 63 8.85 -2.94 34.98
CA ILE A 63 7.81 -3.40 34.08
C ILE A 63 8.02 -4.89 33.83
N TYR A 64 6.93 -5.64 33.84
CA TYR A 64 6.91 -7.05 33.50
C TYR A 64 6.10 -7.25 32.24
N SER A 65 6.59 -8.08 31.34
CA SER A 65 5.71 -8.58 30.30
C SER A 65 4.74 -9.60 30.86
N LEU A 66 3.46 -9.50 30.46
CA LEU A 66 2.41 -10.43 30.86
C LEU A 66 2.37 -11.68 29.96
N PHE A 67 3.11 -11.67 28.85
CA PHE A 67 3.16 -12.78 27.90
C PHE A 67 4.61 -13.12 27.57
N GLN A 68 4.85 -14.32 27.07
CA GLN A 68 6.14 -14.72 26.49
C GLN A 68 6.09 -14.66 24.96
N LEU A 69 4.88 -14.73 24.39
CA LEU A 69 4.58 -14.70 22.95
C LEU A 69 3.62 -13.55 22.63
N ARG A 70 4.03 -12.67 21.73
CA ARG A 70 3.32 -11.52 21.18
C ARG A 70 3.70 -11.42 19.70
N ARG A 71 2.80 -11.82 18.81
CA ARG A 71 3.10 -11.76 17.39
C ARG A 71 1.93 -11.29 16.55
N PHE A 72 2.21 -10.35 15.67
CA PHE A 72 1.41 -10.08 14.49
C PHE A 72 2.13 -10.67 13.28
N ALA A 73 1.51 -11.63 12.61
CA ALA A 73 2.05 -12.34 11.48
C ALA A 73 1.34 -11.87 10.21
N PRO A 74 1.97 -11.02 9.38
CA PRO A 74 1.36 -10.58 8.14
C PRO A 74 1.22 -11.78 7.19
N SER A 75 -0.02 -12.12 6.80
CA SER A 75 -0.29 -13.20 5.84
C SER A 75 0.50 -12.97 4.56
N TYR A 76 1.06 -14.02 3.99
CA TYR A 76 1.97 -13.94 2.83
C TYR A 76 3.26 -13.15 3.02
N SER A 77 3.60 -12.73 4.25
CA SER A 77 4.70 -11.80 4.58
C SER A 77 4.49 -10.39 4.00
N VAL A 78 5.39 -9.47 4.34
CA VAL A 78 5.44 -8.09 3.81
C VAL A 78 6.06 -7.98 2.41
N GLY A 79 6.53 -9.09 1.83
CA GLY A 79 7.07 -9.15 0.47
C GLY A 79 8.47 -9.78 0.40
N PRO A 80 8.91 -10.21 -0.80
CA PRO A 80 10.27 -10.68 -1.00
C PRO A 80 11.24 -9.50 -0.87
N PRO A 81 12.43 -9.70 -0.27
CA PRO A 81 13.42 -8.65 -0.06
C PRO A 81 14.06 -8.14 -1.38
N THR A 82 13.74 -8.76 -2.52
CA THR A 82 14.32 -8.48 -3.83
C THR A 82 13.66 -7.30 -4.57
N ASN A 83 12.51 -6.81 -4.09
CA ASN A 83 11.87 -5.60 -4.62
C ASN A 83 12.13 -4.45 -3.64
N GLU A 84 12.80 -3.38 -4.08
CA GLU A 84 13.24 -2.28 -3.20
C GLU A 84 12.07 -1.63 -2.43
N GLY A 85 10.92 -1.43 -3.07
CA GLY A 85 9.72 -0.91 -2.40
C GLY A 85 9.26 -1.84 -1.28
N LEU A 86 9.14 -3.14 -1.57
CA LEU A 86 8.74 -4.15 -0.59
C LEU A 86 9.79 -4.43 0.49
N LYS A 87 11.08 -4.22 0.19
CA LYS A 87 12.17 -4.28 1.16
C LYS A 87 11.99 -3.20 2.22
N ASN A 88 11.62 -1.98 1.80
CA ASN A 88 11.33 -0.90 2.73
C ASN A 88 10.09 -1.22 3.57
N ALA A 89 9.02 -1.79 2.99
CA ALA A 89 7.85 -2.22 3.76
C ALA A 89 8.19 -3.19 4.90
N GLY A 90 9.12 -4.14 4.67
CA GLY A 90 9.57 -5.04 5.73
C GLY A 90 10.29 -4.33 6.87
N TYR A 91 11.21 -3.42 6.55
CA TYR A 91 11.88 -2.60 7.56
C TYR A 91 10.89 -1.73 8.35
N THR A 92 9.95 -1.08 7.65
CA THR A 92 8.92 -0.24 8.26
C THR A 92 8.03 -1.05 9.20
N TYR A 93 7.61 -2.25 8.79
CA TYR A 93 6.79 -3.14 9.62
C TYR A 93 7.54 -3.60 10.86
N ASP A 94 8.79 -4.05 10.70
CA ASP A 94 9.63 -4.47 11.83
C ASP A 94 9.91 -3.31 12.80
N ARG A 95 10.16 -2.10 12.29
CA ARG A 95 10.30 -0.88 13.10
C ARG A 95 9.03 -0.62 13.91
N TRP A 96 7.86 -0.73 13.29
CA TRP A 96 6.59 -0.53 13.96
C TRP A 96 6.32 -1.61 15.02
N MET A 97 6.56 -2.88 14.72
CA MET A 97 6.44 -3.96 15.71
C MET A 97 7.37 -3.75 16.91
N ASN A 98 8.58 -3.24 16.68
CA ASN A 98 9.48 -2.87 17.77
C ASN A 98 8.91 -1.71 18.62
N ARG A 99 8.37 -0.65 17.97
CA ARG A 99 7.70 0.48 18.64
C ARG A 99 6.50 0.04 19.48
N LEU A 100 5.78 -0.97 19.01
CA LEU A 100 4.67 -1.61 19.72
C LEU A 100 5.11 -2.66 20.76
N ARG A 101 6.42 -2.78 21.04
CA ARG A 101 6.97 -3.69 22.05
C ARG A 101 6.61 -5.17 21.80
N MET A 102 6.57 -5.57 20.53
CA MET A 102 6.16 -6.91 20.08
C MET A 102 7.32 -7.93 20.03
N ALA A 103 8.42 -7.71 20.76
CA ALA A 103 9.47 -8.73 20.84
C ALA A 103 8.98 -9.95 21.63
N ASN A 104 9.51 -11.12 21.29
CA ASN A 104 9.10 -12.41 21.81
C ASN A 104 10.22 -13.06 22.58
N VAL A 105 9.95 -13.48 23.81
CA VAL A 105 10.84 -14.37 24.56
C VAL A 105 10.69 -15.80 24.04
N LEU A 106 9.45 -16.21 23.75
CA LEU A 106 9.14 -17.51 23.18
C LEU A 106 9.20 -17.48 21.65
N GLN A 107 10.21 -18.14 21.07
CA GLN A 107 10.45 -18.11 19.63
C GLN A 107 9.79 -19.28 18.89
N LEU A 108 8.57 -19.07 18.40
CA LEU A 108 7.86 -20.08 17.59
C LEU A 108 8.00 -19.82 16.08
N ARG A 109 8.34 -20.88 15.33
CA ARG A 109 8.43 -20.85 13.86
C ARG A 109 7.11 -21.26 13.21
N PHE A 110 6.16 -20.34 13.13
CA PHE A 110 4.81 -20.57 12.61
C PHE A 110 4.74 -21.04 11.15
N GLY A 111 3.68 -21.79 10.84
CA GLY A 111 3.34 -22.33 9.51
C GLY A 111 3.00 -23.83 9.57
N HIS A 112 2.50 -24.39 8.47
CA HIS A 112 2.20 -25.84 8.38
C HIS A 112 3.46 -26.64 8.07
N TYR A 113 4.19 -27.04 9.12
CA TYR A 113 5.48 -27.72 8.96
C TYR A 113 5.36 -29.04 8.21
N GLY A 114 4.25 -29.76 8.35
CA GLY A 114 4.04 -31.05 7.68
C GLY A 114 4.21 -30.99 6.15
N SER A 115 3.82 -29.88 5.49
CA SER A 115 4.09 -29.75 4.05
C SER A 115 5.56 -29.60 3.72
N THR A 116 6.35 -29.02 4.63
CA THR A 116 7.81 -28.95 4.54
C THR A 116 8.44 -30.31 4.82
N PHE A 117 7.97 -31.01 5.85
CA PHE A 117 8.40 -32.37 6.18
C PHE A 117 8.21 -33.32 4.98
N ASN A 118 7.03 -33.34 4.37
CA ASN A 118 6.72 -34.19 3.22
C ASN A 118 7.58 -33.88 1.98
N ARG A 119 8.00 -32.63 1.81
CA ARG A 119 8.93 -32.25 0.73
C ARG A 119 10.36 -32.70 1.04
N LYS A 120 10.78 -32.55 2.30
CA LYS A 120 12.12 -32.92 2.77
C LYS A 120 12.36 -34.43 2.64
N TYR A 121 11.37 -35.24 3.03
CA TYR A 121 11.47 -36.72 3.01
C TYR A 121 10.66 -37.35 1.87
N LYS A 122 10.61 -36.67 0.72
CA LYS A 122 9.78 -37.11 -0.41
C LYS A 122 10.14 -38.53 -0.85
N GLU A 123 11.44 -38.81 -0.96
CA GLU A 123 11.94 -40.07 -1.51
C GLU A 123 11.66 -41.22 -0.54
N GLU A 124 11.90 -41.03 0.75
CA GLU A 124 11.59 -42.02 1.78
C GLU A 124 10.08 -42.29 1.85
N ILE A 125 9.23 -41.25 1.84
CA ILE A 125 7.77 -41.42 1.86
C ILE A 125 7.25 -42.16 0.62
N ILE A 126 7.89 -41.98 -0.55
CA ILE A 126 7.52 -42.70 -1.78
C ILE A 126 7.98 -44.17 -1.71
N ALA A 127 9.17 -44.42 -1.17
CA ALA A 127 9.72 -45.76 -0.99
C ALA A 127 8.93 -46.61 0.03
N HIS A 128 8.19 -45.95 0.93
CA HIS A 128 7.36 -46.58 1.95
C HIS A 128 5.86 -46.29 1.75
N PRO A 129 5.19 -46.96 0.79
CA PRO A 129 3.76 -46.82 0.55
C PRO A 129 2.86 -46.89 1.78
N GLU A 130 3.22 -47.73 2.74
CA GLU A 130 2.53 -48.01 4.01
C GLU A 130 2.54 -46.81 4.98
N TRP A 131 3.47 -45.87 4.82
CA TRP A 131 3.52 -44.63 5.62
C TRP A 131 2.47 -43.61 5.18
N ARG A 132 1.92 -43.75 3.97
CA ARG A 132 0.97 -42.79 3.41
C ARG A 132 -0.43 -43.08 3.95
N GLY A 133 -1.18 -42.02 4.23
CA GLY A 133 -2.55 -42.17 4.71
C GLY A 133 -3.44 -42.94 3.72
N LYS A 134 -4.35 -43.77 4.24
CA LYS A 134 -5.40 -44.44 3.46
C LYS A 134 -6.69 -43.61 3.46
N ASN A 135 -7.44 -43.67 2.36
CA ASN A 135 -8.80 -43.11 2.26
C ASN A 135 -9.84 -44.04 2.91
N LYS A 136 -11.11 -43.61 2.97
CA LYS A 136 -12.26 -44.40 3.48
C LYS A 136 -12.41 -45.77 2.82
N ASP A 137 -12.04 -45.88 1.55
CA ASP A 137 -12.09 -47.12 0.77
C ASP A 137 -10.86 -48.01 0.95
N GLY A 138 -9.96 -47.68 1.88
CA GLY A 138 -8.74 -48.41 2.16
C GLY A 138 -7.59 -48.17 1.17
N LYS A 139 -7.80 -47.35 0.12
CA LYS A 139 -6.75 -47.08 -0.87
C LYS A 139 -5.68 -46.16 -0.30
N ILE A 140 -4.42 -46.53 -0.54
CA ILE A 140 -3.25 -45.72 -0.20
C ILE A 140 -3.27 -44.44 -1.05
N ARG A 141 -3.09 -43.29 -0.42
CA ARG A 141 -3.07 -42.01 -1.12
C ARG A 141 -1.75 -41.79 -1.86
N SER A 142 -1.85 -41.19 -3.04
CA SER A 142 -0.69 -40.73 -3.80
C SER A 142 0.11 -39.68 -3.03
N TRP A 143 1.41 -39.62 -3.31
CA TRP A 143 2.27 -38.60 -2.73
C TRP A 143 1.81 -37.19 -3.14
N SER A 144 1.81 -36.28 -2.17
CA SER A 144 1.73 -34.84 -2.40
C SER A 144 2.39 -34.13 -1.21
N SER A 145 2.80 -32.88 -1.38
CA SER A 145 3.29 -32.08 -0.25
C SER A 145 2.23 -31.92 0.86
N ASN A 146 0.94 -31.97 0.53
CA ASN A 146 -0.15 -31.84 1.51
C ASN A 146 -0.69 -33.18 2.02
N LEU A 147 0.01 -34.29 1.77
CA LEU A 147 -0.39 -35.62 2.23
C LEU A 147 -0.35 -35.73 3.77
N LYS A 148 -1.44 -36.21 4.38
CA LYS A 148 -1.41 -36.67 5.77
C LYS A 148 -0.86 -38.09 5.81
N LEU A 149 0.24 -38.28 6.52
CA LEU A 149 0.84 -39.60 6.74
C LEU A 149 0.00 -40.42 7.73
N CYS A 150 0.28 -41.72 7.80
CA CYS A 150 -0.25 -42.61 8.82
C CYS A 150 0.50 -42.35 10.13
N TYR A 151 0.01 -41.42 10.96
CA TYR A 151 0.67 -41.02 12.21
C TYR A 151 0.74 -42.12 13.29
N SER A 152 0.03 -43.24 13.09
CA SER A 152 0.16 -44.43 13.94
C SER A 152 1.25 -45.40 13.49
N HIS A 153 1.84 -45.22 12.29
CA HIS A 153 2.83 -46.15 11.76
C HIS A 153 4.20 -45.94 12.43
N PRO A 154 4.86 -46.98 12.97
CA PRO A 154 6.14 -46.84 13.67
C PRO A 154 7.22 -46.14 12.84
N GLY A 155 7.42 -46.52 11.58
CA GLY A 155 8.40 -45.86 10.70
C GLY A 155 8.12 -44.38 10.43
N VAL A 156 6.85 -43.92 10.52
CA VAL A 156 6.53 -42.49 10.43
C VAL A 156 6.96 -41.78 11.71
N ILE A 157 6.71 -42.37 12.88
CA ILE A 157 7.11 -41.82 14.17
C ILE A 157 8.64 -41.69 14.24
N GLU A 158 9.38 -42.75 13.90
CA GLU A 158 10.85 -42.75 13.85
C GLU A 158 11.40 -41.65 12.91
N LEU A 159 10.77 -41.45 11.76
CA LEU A 159 11.17 -40.38 10.83
C LEU A 159 10.95 -38.99 11.43
N TYR A 160 9.85 -38.79 12.17
CA TYR A 160 9.60 -37.55 12.89
C TYR A 160 10.58 -37.33 14.05
N GLU A 161 10.95 -38.37 14.80
CA GLU A 161 11.97 -38.30 15.85
C GLU A 161 13.34 -37.87 15.28
N LYS A 162 13.77 -38.52 14.19
CA LYS A 162 14.99 -38.15 13.47
C LYS A 162 14.97 -36.68 13.04
N ASP A 163 13.86 -36.24 12.45
CA ASP A 163 13.71 -34.85 12.01
C ASP A 163 13.67 -33.85 13.18
N ALA A 164 12.96 -34.20 14.25
CA ALA A 164 12.81 -33.40 15.45
C ALA A 164 14.15 -33.17 16.14
N LYS A 165 14.99 -34.21 16.26
CA LYS A 165 16.35 -34.11 16.80
C LYS A 165 17.20 -33.12 16.01
N ILE A 166 17.23 -33.24 14.68
CA ILE A 166 17.99 -32.32 13.80
C ILE A 166 17.53 -30.87 13.98
N ARG A 167 16.20 -30.66 14.09
CA ARG A 167 15.64 -29.32 14.30
C ARG A 167 15.98 -28.78 15.68
N LEU A 168 15.93 -29.61 16.72
CA LEU A 168 16.32 -29.24 18.08
C LEU A 168 17.78 -28.78 18.12
N GLU A 169 18.70 -29.57 17.56
CA GLU A 169 20.13 -29.23 17.47
C GLU A 169 20.37 -27.90 16.75
N LYS A 170 19.55 -27.59 15.74
CA LYS A 170 19.64 -26.31 15.01
C LYS A 170 19.15 -25.13 15.85
N ILE A 171 18.02 -25.27 16.56
CA ILE A 171 17.47 -24.16 17.35
C ILE A 171 18.33 -23.88 18.59
N MET A 172 18.89 -24.91 19.23
CA MET A 172 19.80 -24.75 20.39
C MET A 172 21.04 -23.91 20.07
N LYS A 173 21.47 -23.83 18.81
CA LYS A 173 22.60 -22.99 18.38
C LYS A 173 22.27 -21.49 18.26
N THR A 174 20.99 -21.14 18.20
CA THR A 174 20.53 -19.80 17.81
C THR A 174 19.48 -19.21 18.73
N GLN A 175 18.98 -19.99 19.70
CA GLN A 175 17.90 -19.61 20.60
C GLN A 175 18.26 -19.97 22.04
N SER A 176 17.61 -19.29 22.98
CA SER A 176 17.64 -19.63 24.41
C SER A 176 16.44 -20.53 24.74
N PRO A 177 16.55 -21.40 25.76
CA PRO A 177 15.42 -22.23 26.19
C PRO A 177 14.24 -21.37 26.69
N PRO A 178 12.99 -21.88 26.62
CA PRO A 178 12.62 -23.22 26.15
C PRO A 178 12.66 -23.38 24.62
N TYR A 179 12.90 -24.60 24.16
CA TYR A 179 13.10 -24.95 22.75
C TYR A 179 11.88 -25.64 22.17
N TYR A 180 11.11 -24.97 21.32
CA TYR A 180 9.91 -25.54 20.73
C TYR A 180 10.06 -25.81 19.23
N ILE A 181 9.81 -27.06 18.83
CA ILE A 181 9.69 -27.42 17.41
C ILE A 181 8.22 -27.42 16.95
N ASN A 182 8.00 -27.01 15.71
CA ASN A 182 6.68 -27.00 15.10
C ASN A 182 6.26 -28.42 14.66
N MET A 183 5.12 -28.91 15.12
CA MET A 183 4.54 -30.21 14.76
C MET A 183 3.23 -30.10 13.98
N GLU A 184 2.92 -28.91 13.46
CA GLU A 184 1.76 -28.69 12.60
C GLU A 184 1.71 -29.69 11.43
N PRO A 185 0.59 -30.38 11.21
CA PRO A 185 0.42 -31.20 10.02
C PRO A 185 0.40 -30.30 8.76
N PRO A 186 0.42 -30.89 7.54
CA PRO A 186 0.11 -30.13 6.33
C PRO A 186 -1.24 -29.41 6.47
N ASP A 187 -1.55 -28.39 5.66
CA ASP A 187 -2.86 -27.74 5.78
C ASP A 187 -4.02 -28.64 5.27
N GLY A 188 -5.24 -28.40 5.75
CA GLY A 188 -6.46 -29.08 5.32
C GLY A 188 -6.72 -30.43 5.99
N GLY A 189 -7.72 -31.15 5.48
CA GLY A 189 -8.20 -32.43 6.01
C GLY A 189 -7.56 -33.67 5.39
N GLY A 190 -8.29 -34.79 5.42
CA GLY A 190 -7.86 -36.06 4.83
C GLY A 190 -6.86 -36.82 5.70
N HIS A 191 -7.16 -37.01 6.99
CA HIS A 191 -6.35 -37.85 7.87
C HIS A 191 -6.46 -39.32 7.46
N CYS A 192 -5.49 -40.15 7.86
CA CYS A 192 -5.48 -41.57 7.54
C CYS A 192 -6.72 -42.27 8.13
N GLN A 193 -7.29 -43.21 7.36
CA GLN A 193 -8.46 -44.00 7.76
C GLN A 193 -8.19 -45.51 7.71
N CYS A 194 -6.92 -45.93 7.88
CA CYS A 194 -6.60 -47.34 8.06
C CYS A 194 -7.25 -47.89 9.34
N THR A 195 -7.33 -49.22 9.50
CA THR A 195 -7.95 -49.86 10.67
C THR A 195 -7.46 -49.28 12.00
N ASP A 196 -6.14 -49.10 12.17
CA ASP A 196 -5.57 -48.55 13.41
C ASP A 196 -5.90 -47.06 13.66
N CYS A 197 -6.16 -46.31 12.59
CA CYS A 197 -6.56 -44.90 12.66
C CYS A 197 -8.09 -44.74 12.75
N SER A 198 -8.86 -45.72 12.28
CA SER A 198 -10.32 -45.70 12.28
C SER A 198 -10.91 -46.36 13.52
N ALA A 199 -10.18 -47.25 14.19
CA ALA A 199 -10.57 -47.90 15.44
C ALA A 199 -10.48 -46.91 16.61
N ASN A 200 -11.48 -46.01 16.70
CA ASN A 200 -11.69 -45.06 17.80
C ASN A 200 -10.68 -43.91 17.93
N LYS A 201 -10.04 -43.49 16.83
CA LYS A 201 -9.19 -42.29 16.83
C LYS A 201 -9.83 -41.16 16.03
N THR A 202 -10.02 -40.03 16.68
CA THR A 202 -10.36 -38.77 16.03
C THR A 202 -9.13 -38.19 15.32
N PRO A 203 -9.28 -37.23 14.39
CA PRO A 203 -8.11 -36.54 13.84
C PRO A 203 -7.28 -35.84 14.92
N SER A 204 -7.89 -35.38 16.01
CA SER A 204 -7.19 -34.86 17.19
C SER A 204 -6.32 -35.94 17.83
N ASP A 205 -6.84 -37.15 18.06
CA ASP A 205 -6.05 -38.26 18.62
C ASP A 205 -4.84 -38.59 17.74
N LEU A 206 -5.00 -38.54 16.42
CA LEU A 206 -3.91 -38.81 15.48
C LEU A 206 -2.84 -37.73 15.49
N VAL A 207 -3.24 -36.46 15.43
CA VAL A 207 -2.32 -35.31 15.33
C VAL A 207 -1.62 -35.07 16.66
N PHE A 208 -2.38 -34.95 17.75
CA PHE A 208 -1.81 -34.76 19.07
C PHE A 208 -1.08 -36.01 19.57
N GLY A 209 -1.46 -37.21 19.14
CA GLY A 209 -0.79 -38.44 19.56
C GLY A 209 0.63 -38.53 19.03
N LEU A 210 0.85 -38.14 17.76
CA LEU A 210 2.20 -38.00 17.24
C LEU A 210 2.96 -36.89 17.97
N ALA A 211 2.35 -35.72 18.17
CA ALA A 211 3.00 -34.61 18.86
C ALA A 211 3.42 -34.98 20.29
N ASN A 212 2.59 -35.74 21.03
CA ASN A 212 2.88 -36.19 22.38
C ASN A 212 4.13 -37.08 22.43
N LYS A 213 4.22 -38.06 21.53
CA LYS A 213 5.39 -38.96 21.42
C LYS A 213 6.67 -38.18 21.10
N ILE A 214 6.59 -37.22 20.18
CA ILE A 214 7.75 -36.39 19.84
C ILE A 214 8.11 -35.45 21.00
N ALA A 215 7.14 -34.96 21.77
CA ALA A 215 7.40 -34.18 22.97
C ALA A 215 8.17 -35.00 24.03
N GLU A 216 7.77 -36.24 24.29
CA GLU A 216 8.48 -37.17 25.18
C GLU A 216 9.91 -37.42 24.72
N PHE A 217 10.09 -37.74 23.43
CA PHE A 217 11.39 -37.97 22.82
C PHE A 217 12.33 -36.75 22.93
N LEU A 218 11.82 -35.54 22.71
CA LEU A 218 12.63 -34.33 22.85
C LEU A 218 13.00 -34.05 24.29
N ARG A 219 12.08 -34.25 25.22
CA ARG A 219 12.33 -34.08 26.66
C ARG A 219 13.43 -35.02 27.16
N SER A 220 13.51 -36.25 26.63
CA SER A 220 14.59 -37.18 26.98
C SER A 220 15.96 -36.73 26.44
N ILE A 221 16.01 -35.87 25.42
CA ILE A 221 17.25 -35.28 24.89
C ILE A 221 17.61 -34.01 25.66
N ASN A 222 16.63 -33.15 25.91
CA ASN A 222 16.80 -31.89 26.63
C ASN A 222 15.52 -31.55 27.41
N PRO A 223 15.58 -31.36 28.74
CA PRO A 223 14.40 -31.09 29.56
C PRO A 223 13.68 -29.78 29.20
N ASP A 224 14.37 -28.82 28.57
CA ASP A 224 13.79 -27.56 28.10
C ASP A 224 13.20 -27.65 26.68
N ALA A 225 13.26 -28.82 26.04
CA ALA A 225 12.76 -29.03 24.69
C ALA A 225 11.32 -29.54 24.68
N GLY A 226 10.55 -29.07 23.70
CA GLY A 226 9.14 -29.36 23.53
C GLY A 226 8.66 -29.21 22.10
N VAL A 227 7.37 -29.40 21.91
CA VAL A 227 6.70 -29.23 20.62
C VAL A 227 5.57 -28.24 20.73
N TRP A 228 5.19 -27.64 19.61
CA TRP A 228 3.98 -26.85 19.53
C TRP A 228 3.21 -27.14 18.25
N LEU A 229 1.89 -27.02 18.35
CA LEU A 229 0.94 -27.07 17.25
C LEU A 229 -0.32 -26.29 17.63
N ILE A 230 -1.29 -26.16 16.74
CA ILE A 230 -2.53 -25.43 16.93
C ILE A 230 -3.71 -26.40 16.89
N ALA A 231 -4.72 -26.13 17.72
CA ALA A 231 -6.01 -26.80 17.66
C ALA A 231 -6.89 -26.07 16.63
N TYR A 232 -6.95 -26.61 15.41
CA TYR A 232 -7.72 -26.02 14.31
C TYR A 232 -8.33 -27.05 13.36
N ASN A 233 -9.35 -26.64 12.60
CA ASN A 233 -9.96 -27.43 11.54
C ASN A 233 -10.43 -28.81 12.02
N LYS A 234 -9.91 -29.90 11.44
CA LYS A 234 -10.37 -31.25 11.76
C LYS A 234 -9.79 -31.81 13.07
N HIS A 235 -8.82 -31.14 13.67
CA HIS A 235 -8.22 -31.51 14.95
C HIS A 235 -8.37 -30.37 15.97
N ALA A 236 -9.53 -29.71 15.97
CA ALA A 236 -9.80 -28.57 16.85
C ALA A 236 -10.21 -29.03 18.26
N ALA A 237 -10.93 -30.14 18.41
CA ALA A 237 -11.27 -30.71 19.70
C ALA A 237 -10.04 -31.25 20.45
N PRO A 238 -10.03 -31.26 21.79
CA PRO A 238 -9.02 -32.00 22.56
C PRO A 238 -8.98 -33.49 22.19
N PRO A 239 -7.81 -34.14 22.23
CA PRO A 239 -7.72 -35.59 22.11
C PRO A 239 -8.28 -36.29 23.34
N SER A 240 -8.50 -37.61 23.22
CA SER A 240 -9.03 -38.49 24.27
C SER A 240 -8.05 -38.84 25.39
N PHE A 241 -6.81 -38.33 25.34
CA PHE A 241 -5.73 -38.61 26.28
C PHE A 241 -5.01 -37.33 26.70
N SER A 242 -4.39 -37.32 27.88
CA SER A 242 -3.64 -36.17 28.39
C SER A 242 -2.41 -35.81 27.56
N LEU A 243 -2.14 -34.52 27.43
CA LEU A 243 -0.95 -34.00 26.74
C LEU A 243 0.23 -33.84 27.70
N ASN A 244 1.45 -33.97 27.17
CA ASN A 244 2.67 -33.69 27.91
C ASN A 244 2.82 -32.18 28.19
N ASP A 245 3.41 -31.82 29.34
CA ASP A 245 3.61 -30.43 29.76
C ASP A 245 4.51 -29.61 28.82
N ASN A 246 5.42 -30.28 28.09
CA ASN A 246 6.27 -29.64 27.08
C ASN A 246 5.61 -29.57 25.69
N LEU A 247 4.29 -29.76 25.60
CA LEU A 247 3.49 -29.55 24.40
C LEU A 247 2.68 -28.26 24.53
N LEU A 248 3.00 -27.26 23.72
CA LEU A 248 2.30 -25.97 23.69
C LEU A 248 1.22 -25.96 22.60
N VAL A 249 -0.03 -25.65 22.97
CA VAL A 249 -1.17 -25.66 22.04
C VAL A 249 -1.64 -24.24 21.70
N GLY A 250 -1.73 -23.93 20.42
CA GLY A 250 -2.33 -22.69 19.91
C GLY A 250 -3.81 -22.84 19.65
N LEU A 251 -4.66 -22.11 20.35
CA LEU A 251 -6.11 -22.20 20.17
C LEU A 251 -6.59 -21.29 19.04
N VAL A 252 -7.44 -21.82 18.14
CA VAL A 252 -8.05 -21.04 17.04
C VAL A 252 -9.57 -20.92 17.22
N PRO A 253 -10.04 -20.15 18.23
CA PRO A 253 -11.46 -20.13 18.60
C PRO A 253 -12.36 -19.44 17.56
N TYR A 254 -11.88 -18.38 16.92
CA TYR A 254 -12.69 -17.50 16.06
C TYR A 254 -12.66 -17.85 14.56
N ALA A 255 -11.90 -18.87 14.15
CA ALA A 255 -11.77 -19.22 12.73
C ALA A 255 -11.51 -20.70 12.51
N PHE A 256 -11.88 -21.19 11.33
CA PHE A 256 -11.49 -22.51 10.81
C PHE A 256 -11.83 -23.71 11.70
N GLN A 257 -12.74 -23.60 12.67
CA GLN A 257 -13.29 -24.71 13.44
C GLN A 257 -14.82 -24.56 13.53
N ARG A 258 -15.53 -25.66 13.78
CA ARG A 258 -17.01 -25.67 13.88
C ARG A 258 -17.52 -26.53 15.04
N ASP A 259 -16.62 -26.98 15.90
CA ASP A 259 -16.94 -27.94 16.95
C ASP A 259 -17.57 -27.23 18.15
N TYR A 260 -17.19 -25.96 18.39
CA TYR A 260 -17.63 -25.17 19.53
C TYR A 260 -17.83 -23.69 19.16
N THR A 261 -18.60 -22.96 19.96
CA THR A 261 -18.52 -21.49 19.96
C THR A 261 -17.14 -21.04 20.46
N PRO A 262 -16.66 -19.83 20.12
CA PRO A 262 -15.32 -19.38 20.54
C PRO A 262 -15.07 -19.50 22.05
N ASP A 263 -16.01 -19.05 22.88
CA ASP A 263 -15.87 -19.10 24.34
C ASP A 263 -15.87 -20.55 24.85
N LYS A 264 -16.76 -21.40 24.31
CA LYS A 264 -16.79 -22.82 24.70
C LYS A 264 -15.53 -23.56 24.24
N PHE A 265 -14.98 -23.19 23.09
CA PHE A 265 -13.73 -23.74 22.58
C PHE A 265 -12.58 -23.49 23.54
N MET A 266 -12.41 -22.24 23.98
CA MET A 266 -11.37 -21.86 24.94
C MET A 266 -11.58 -22.57 26.28
N GLN A 267 -12.81 -22.55 26.82
CA GLN A 267 -13.14 -23.21 28.08
C GLN A 267 -12.77 -24.70 28.08
N VAL A 268 -13.17 -25.44 27.04
CA VAL A 268 -12.89 -26.89 26.95
C VAL A 268 -11.39 -27.17 26.91
N TRP A 269 -10.60 -26.32 26.26
CA TRP A 269 -9.15 -26.47 26.24
C TRP A 269 -8.48 -26.04 27.54
N GLU A 270 -8.98 -25.01 28.21
CA GLU A 270 -8.50 -24.53 29.52
C GLU A 270 -8.72 -25.58 30.62
N GLU A 271 -9.85 -26.28 30.59
CA GLU A 271 -10.13 -27.41 31.48
C GLU A 271 -9.22 -28.63 31.20
N PHE A 272 -8.71 -28.74 29.97
CA PHE A 272 -7.99 -29.91 29.49
C PHE A 272 -6.46 -29.78 29.56
N HIS A 273 -5.90 -28.59 29.31
CA HIS A 273 -4.46 -28.37 29.22
C HIS A 273 -4.03 -26.96 29.64
N ASN A 274 -2.89 -26.84 30.30
CA ASN A 274 -2.44 -25.57 30.89
C ASN A 274 -1.40 -24.82 30.05
N HIS A 275 -0.84 -25.44 29.00
CA HIS A 275 0.16 -24.79 28.13
C HIS A 275 -0.49 -24.34 26.83
N LEU A 276 -1.11 -23.16 26.89
CA LEU A 276 -1.92 -22.60 25.80
C LEU A 276 -1.37 -21.26 25.29
N PHE A 277 -1.64 -20.94 24.03
CA PHE A 277 -1.54 -19.59 23.49
C PHE A 277 -2.70 -19.33 22.51
N LEU A 278 -3.05 -18.06 22.29
CA LEU A 278 -4.10 -17.70 21.35
C LEU A 278 -3.56 -17.57 19.92
N ARG A 279 -4.17 -18.26 18.96
CA ARG A 279 -3.96 -18.05 17.52
C ARG A 279 -5.24 -17.52 16.91
N ASP A 280 -5.19 -16.29 16.41
CA ASP A 280 -6.40 -15.61 15.91
C ASP A 280 -6.12 -14.83 14.63
N TYR A 281 -7.17 -14.31 13.98
CA TYR A 281 -7.13 -13.65 12.68
C TYR A 281 -7.81 -12.28 12.79
N LEU A 282 -7.03 -11.21 12.64
CA LEU A 282 -7.59 -9.85 12.63
C LEU A 282 -8.13 -9.54 11.23
N ALA A 283 -7.26 -9.38 10.25
CA ALA A 283 -7.67 -8.84 8.96
C ALA A 283 -6.82 -9.41 7.83
N ILE A 284 -6.98 -10.71 7.53
CA ILE A 284 -6.13 -11.32 6.51
C ILE A 284 -6.56 -10.88 5.10
N PRO A 285 -5.62 -10.47 4.21
CA PRO A 285 -5.93 -9.99 2.86
C PRO A 285 -6.83 -10.93 2.05
N GLN A 286 -6.76 -12.24 2.30
CA GLN A 286 -7.58 -13.28 1.66
C GLN A 286 -9.08 -13.09 1.92
N SER A 287 -9.43 -12.59 3.12
CA SER A 287 -10.81 -12.54 3.60
C SER A 287 -11.42 -11.16 3.43
N ASN A 288 -10.66 -10.09 3.63
CA ASN A 288 -11.19 -8.74 3.63
C ASN A 288 -10.61 -7.85 2.51
N LEU A 289 -9.56 -8.27 1.79
CA LEU A 289 -8.81 -7.42 0.86
C LEU A 289 -8.51 -6.06 1.49
N ASP A 290 -7.84 -6.05 2.65
CA ASP A 290 -7.47 -4.85 3.41
C ASP A 290 -8.58 -3.83 3.64
N ALA A 291 -9.86 -4.24 3.64
CA ALA A 291 -10.93 -3.40 4.14
C ALA A 291 -10.71 -3.10 5.64
N PRO A 292 -11.24 -1.99 6.17
CA PRO A 292 -11.22 -1.71 7.60
C PRO A 292 -11.62 -2.92 8.45
N TYR A 293 -10.89 -3.12 9.54
CA TYR A 293 -11.22 -4.13 10.53
C TYR A 293 -10.95 -3.58 11.93
N TRP A 294 -11.61 -2.49 12.30
CA TRP A 294 -11.41 -1.94 13.65
C TRP A 294 -12.28 -2.65 14.69
N GLN A 295 -13.39 -3.28 14.26
CA GLN A 295 -14.39 -3.95 15.11
C GLN A 295 -14.71 -3.15 16.38
N ASN A 296 -15.43 -3.70 17.34
CA ASN A 296 -15.50 -3.07 18.66
C ASN A 296 -14.18 -3.33 19.38
N GLY A 297 -13.41 -2.28 19.70
CA GLY A 297 -12.13 -2.41 20.39
C GLY A 297 -12.20 -3.13 21.74
N ASP A 298 -13.34 -3.06 22.45
CA ASP A 298 -13.55 -3.81 23.69
C ASP A 298 -13.47 -5.32 23.49
N GLU A 299 -13.83 -5.83 22.31
CA GLU A 299 -13.74 -7.26 22.01
C GLU A 299 -12.29 -7.75 22.03
N PHE A 300 -11.37 -6.98 21.43
CA PHE A 300 -9.94 -7.30 21.47
C PHE A 300 -9.37 -7.17 22.88
N LEU A 301 -9.76 -6.13 23.62
CA LEU A 301 -9.30 -5.96 25.00
C LEU A 301 -9.79 -7.10 25.90
N ASN A 302 -11.02 -7.55 25.73
CA ASN A 302 -11.59 -8.69 26.46
C ASN A 302 -10.86 -10.00 26.14
N ARG A 303 -10.53 -10.25 24.86
CA ARG A 303 -9.71 -11.41 24.47
C ARG A 303 -8.34 -11.40 25.16
N ILE A 304 -7.67 -10.25 25.16
CA ILE A 304 -6.36 -10.10 25.82
C ILE A 304 -6.48 -10.24 27.34
N GLN A 305 -7.54 -9.70 27.94
CA GLN A 305 -7.77 -9.86 29.37
C GLN A 305 -8.05 -11.32 29.75
N HIS A 306 -8.88 -12.03 28.97
CA HIS A 306 -9.17 -13.45 29.17
C HIS A 306 -7.88 -14.29 29.21
N ILE A 307 -7.04 -14.18 28.18
CA ILE A 307 -5.81 -14.99 28.12
C ILE A 307 -4.78 -14.62 29.19
N LYS A 308 -4.79 -13.38 29.71
CA LYS A 308 -4.00 -13.02 30.91
C LYS A 308 -4.52 -13.74 32.14
N THR A 309 -5.83 -13.73 32.36
CA THR A 309 -6.45 -14.34 33.54
C THR A 309 -6.29 -15.86 33.55
N GLN A 310 -6.23 -16.49 32.38
CA GLN A 310 -6.02 -17.93 32.21
C GLN A 310 -4.54 -18.32 32.04
N ASN A 311 -3.60 -17.40 32.28
CA ASN A 311 -2.15 -17.66 32.24
C ASN A 311 -1.65 -18.28 30.92
N TYR A 312 -2.20 -17.83 29.79
CA TYR A 312 -1.70 -18.26 28.47
C TYR A 312 -0.28 -17.73 28.26
N SER A 313 0.52 -18.48 27.50
CA SER A 313 1.88 -18.06 27.11
C SER A 313 1.88 -16.79 26.24
N GLY A 314 0.74 -16.47 25.62
CA GLY A 314 0.53 -15.24 24.86
C GLY A 314 -0.31 -15.45 23.62
N TYR A 315 0.01 -14.74 22.53
CA TYR A 315 -0.78 -14.76 21.30
C TYR A 315 0.03 -14.63 20.01
N ASN A 316 -0.53 -15.15 18.94
CA ASN A 316 -0.13 -14.89 17.57
C ASN A 316 -1.36 -14.57 16.72
N PHE A 317 -1.52 -13.32 16.33
CA PHE A 317 -2.54 -12.90 15.37
C PHE A 317 -1.97 -12.99 13.95
N GLU A 318 -2.63 -13.73 13.08
CA GLU A 318 -2.43 -13.58 11.64
C GLU A 318 -3.23 -12.38 11.13
N THR A 319 -2.59 -11.51 10.36
CA THR A 319 -3.15 -10.20 10.02
C THR A 319 -2.70 -9.71 8.64
N THR A 320 -3.23 -8.59 8.20
CA THR A 320 -2.64 -7.73 7.17
C THR A 320 -1.52 -6.88 7.75
N ALA A 321 -0.58 -6.47 6.90
CA ALA A 321 0.40 -5.43 7.22
C ALA A 321 -0.16 -4.01 7.05
N SER A 322 -1.38 -3.86 6.55
CA SER A 322 -2.05 -2.57 6.37
C SER A 322 -2.38 -1.92 7.71
N PHE A 323 -1.81 -0.74 7.94
CA PHE A 323 -2.05 0.07 9.12
C PHE A 323 -3.50 0.59 9.18
N LEU A 324 -4.08 1.03 8.06
CA LEU A 324 -5.44 1.56 8.08
C LEU A 324 -6.51 0.44 8.18
N SER A 325 -6.20 -0.77 7.72
CA SER A 325 -7.08 -1.93 7.92
C SER A 325 -7.06 -2.43 9.37
N ALA A 326 -5.88 -2.69 9.94
CA ALA A 326 -5.76 -3.43 11.21
C ALA A 326 -4.86 -2.77 12.26
N GLY A 327 -4.34 -1.57 12.01
CA GLY A 327 -3.36 -0.93 12.87
C GLY A 327 -3.90 -0.46 14.21
N TRP A 328 -5.15 -0.01 14.25
CA TRP A 328 -5.80 0.34 15.50
C TRP A 328 -5.98 -0.87 16.45
N PRO A 329 -6.55 -2.01 16.03
CA PRO A 329 -6.53 -3.24 16.82
C PRO A 329 -5.12 -3.68 17.22
N THR A 330 -4.14 -3.57 16.30
CA THR A 330 -2.74 -3.92 16.56
C THR A 330 -2.15 -3.08 17.70
N TYR A 331 -2.41 -1.77 17.69
CA TYR A 331 -2.00 -0.85 18.76
C TYR A 331 -2.70 -1.16 20.09
N LEU A 332 -4.01 -1.42 20.07
CA LEU A 332 -4.78 -1.76 21.28
C LEU A 332 -4.28 -3.05 21.91
N ILE A 333 -4.16 -4.13 21.14
CA ILE A 333 -3.71 -5.45 21.59
C ILE A 333 -2.28 -5.39 22.13
N SER A 334 -1.37 -4.74 21.40
CA SER A 334 0.02 -4.59 21.84
C SER A 334 0.11 -3.81 23.14
N THR A 335 -0.60 -2.69 23.28
CA THR A 335 -0.59 -1.88 24.49
C THR A 335 -1.26 -2.62 25.66
N ALA A 336 -2.38 -3.31 25.40
CA ALA A 336 -3.06 -4.16 26.37
C ALA A 336 -2.17 -5.29 26.89
N SER A 337 -1.14 -5.71 26.16
CA SER A 337 -0.19 -6.74 26.61
C SER A 337 0.72 -6.29 27.76
N TRP A 338 0.80 -4.98 28.00
CA TRP A 338 1.67 -4.38 29.02
C TRP A 338 0.89 -3.70 30.14
N LYS A 339 -0.33 -3.23 29.87
CA LYS A 339 -1.19 -2.54 30.85
C LYS A 339 -2.66 -2.78 30.56
N ASN A 340 -3.53 -2.47 31.51
CA ASN A 340 -4.97 -2.46 31.27
C ASN A 340 -5.37 -1.19 30.53
N LEU A 341 -6.38 -1.30 29.66
CA LEU A 341 -6.85 -0.20 28.83
C LEU A 341 -8.37 -0.06 28.95
N ASN A 342 -8.83 1.16 28.77
CA ASN A 342 -10.23 1.45 28.47
C ASN A 342 -10.32 1.84 26.99
N TYR A 343 -11.19 1.16 26.24
CA TYR A 343 -11.29 1.37 24.80
C TYR A 343 -11.63 2.82 24.45
N LYS A 344 -12.72 3.33 25.04
CA LYS A 344 -13.21 4.69 24.78
C LYS A 344 -12.16 5.76 25.10
N ALA A 345 -11.51 5.67 26.27
CA ALA A 345 -10.45 6.61 26.65
C ALA A 345 -9.24 6.53 25.70
N SER A 346 -8.86 5.33 25.26
CA SER A 346 -7.77 5.15 24.30
C SER A 346 -8.10 5.74 22.94
N LEU A 347 -9.34 5.57 22.49
CA LEU A 347 -9.85 6.11 21.25
C LEU A 347 -9.92 7.63 21.29
N ASP A 348 -10.42 8.21 22.38
CA ASP A 348 -10.48 9.67 22.55
C ASP A 348 -9.09 10.28 22.62
N GLN A 349 -8.13 9.61 23.28
CA GLN A 349 -6.73 10.00 23.25
C GLN A 349 -6.14 9.93 21.83
N PHE A 350 -6.42 8.86 21.07
CA PHE A 350 -5.97 8.76 19.68
C PHE A 350 -6.47 9.92 18.82
N LYS A 351 -7.77 10.25 18.94
CA LYS A 351 -8.37 11.40 18.25
C LYS A 351 -7.64 12.70 18.59
N GLN A 352 -7.45 12.97 19.87
CA GLN A 352 -6.75 14.18 20.33
C GLN A 352 -5.31 14.23 19.83
N HIS A 353 -4.57 13.13 19.89
CA HIS A 353 -3.18 13.10 19.46
C HIS A 353 -3.01 13.27 17.95
N MET A 354 -3.93 12.70 17.16
CA MET A 354 -3.75 12.61 15.71
C MET A 354 -4.50 13.69 14.92
N PHE A 355 -5.58 14.26 15.46
CA PHE A 355 -6.54 15.07 14.71
C PHE A 355 -7.08 16.28 15.50
N ALA A 356 -6.25 16.91 16.33
CA ALA A 356 -6.69 18.04 17.17
C ALA A 356 -7.08 19.29 16.36
N SER A 357 -6.52 19.49 15.16
CA SER A 357 -6.56 20.79 14.46
C SER A 357 -7.56 20.85 13.31
N SER A 358 -7.94 19.71 12.72
CA SER A 358 -8.74 19.66 11.49
C SER A 358 -10.25 19.71 11.68
N ASN A 359 -10.76 19.70 12.93
CA ASN A 359 -12.19 19.57 13.24
C ASN A 359 -12.87 18.40 12.51
N LEU A 360 -12.11 17.37 12.09
CA LEU A 360 -12.66 16.23 11.38
C LEU A 360 -13.69 15.52 12.25
N ASN A 361 -14.85 15.17 11.69
CA ASN A 361 -15.86 14.37 12.39
C ASN A 361 -15.39 12.91 12.49
N LEU A 362 -14.53 12.65 13.47
CA LEU A 362 -13.93 11.33 13.69
C LEU A 362 -14.96 10.28 14.06
N LYS A 363 -16.15 10.66 14.54
CA LYS A 363 -17.21 9.70 14.87
C LYS A 363 -17.68 8.95 13.62
N GLU A 364 -17.92 9.67 12.52
CA GLU A 364 -18.33 9.02 11.26
C GLU A 364 -17.20 8.18 10.66
N LEU A 365 -15.97 8.70 10.71
CA LEU A 365 -14.80 7.96 10.24
C LEU A 365 -14.62 6.65 11.03
N ILE A 366 -14.65 6.71 12.36
CA ILE A 366 -14.49 5.54 13.22
C ILE A 366 -15.64 4.57 13.02
N ASN A 367 -16.89 5.04 13.00
CA ASN A 367 -18.05 4.18 12.72
C ASN A 367 -17.88 3.43 11.40
N TYR A 368 -17.32 4.09 10.37
CA TYR A 368 -17.01 3.44 9.10
C TYR A 368 -15.93 2.36 9.26
N PHE A 369 -14.85 2.64 10.00
CA PHE A 369 -13.80 1.65 10.26
C PHE A 369 -14.27 0.46 11.12
N GLU A 370 -15.20 0.68 12.04
CA GLU A 370 -15.80 -0.34 12.90
C GLU A 370 -16.86 -1.17 12.16
N ASP A 371 -17.68 -0.55 11.30
CA ASP A 371 -18.72 -1.20 10.50
C ASP A 371 -18.35 -1.26 9.01
N ALA A 372 -17.32 -2.06 8.70
CA ALA A 372 -16.78 -2.29 7.36
C ALA A 372 -17.77 -2.96 6.36
N ARG A 373 -19.03 -3.17 6.76
CA ARG A 373 -20.13 -3.62 5.89
C ARG A 373 -20.88 -2.45 5.24
N SER A 374 -20.52 -1.22 5.59
CA SER A 374 -21.21 -0.02 5.16
C SER A 374 -21.08 0.25 3.64
N SER A 375 -22.20 0.66 3.06
CA SER A 375 -22.44 0.85 1.62
C SER A 375 -21.55 1.93 0.99
N SER A 376 -21.46 1.92 -0.35
CA SER A 376 -20.75 2.93 -1.15
C SER A 376 -21.15 4.39 -0.87
N TYR A 377 -22.33 4.61 -0.30
CA TYR A 377 -22.82 5.91 0.14
C TYR A 377 -21.88 6.64 1.11
N TYR A 378 -21.12 5.91 1.95
CA TYR A 378 -20.23 6.53 2.92
C TYR A 378 -18.98 7.18 2.28
N TYR A 379 -18.57 6.74 1.08
CA TYR A 379 -17.34 7.22 0.45
C TYR A 379 -17.40 8.70 0.09
N GLY A 380 -18.47 9.14 -0.58
CA GLY A 380 -18.58 10.53 -1.05
C GLY A 380 -18.71 11.54 0.10
N ASN A 381 -19.41 11.18 1.17
CA ASN A 381 -19.53 12.05 2.35
C ASN A 381 -18.19 12.18 3.09
N LEU A 382 -17.49 11.07 3.31
CA LEU A 382 -16.20 11.08 4.02
C LEU A 382 -15.11 11.77 3.19
N GLU A 383 -15.09 11.59 1.87
CA GLU A 383 -14.18 12.31 0.97
C GLU A 383 -14.36 13.84 1.07
N ASN A 384 -15.62 14.32 1.07
CA ASN A 384 -15.91 15.74 1.26
C ASN A 384 -15.44 16.24 2.64
N GLN A 385 -15.62 15.46 3.70
CA GLN A 385 -15.16 15.84 5.04
C GLN A 385 -13.63 15.92 5.12
N ILE A 386 -12.92 14.96 4.51
CA ILE A 386 -11.45 14.96 4.46
C ILE A 386 -10.96 16.16 3.65
N ASN A 387 -11.58 16.47 2.52
CA ASN A 387 -11.24 17.63 1.70
C ASN A 387 -11.46 18.95 2.46
N ASN A 388 -12.58 19.08 3.19
CA ASN A 388 -12.84 20.24 4.03
C ASN A 388 -11.83 20.34 5.19
N ALA A 389 -11.51 19.22 5.83
CA ALA A 389 -10.48 19.15 6.87
C ALA A 389 -9.10 19.59 6.34
N LEU A 390 -8.73 19.16 5.12
CA LEU A 390 -7.48 19.56 4.48
C LEU A 390 -7.40 21.07 4.18
N LEU A 391 -8.53 21.73 3.90
CA LEU A 391 -8.57 23.17 3.64
C LEU A 391 -8.34 24.03 4.89
N ILE A 392 -8.69 23.52 6.07
CA ILE A 392 -8.61 24.28 7.33
C ILE A 392 -7.48 23.81 8.26
N CYS A 393 -6.90 22.63 8.01
CA CYS A 393 -5.84 22.06 8.83
C CYS A 393 -4.54 22.86 8.68
N SER A 394 -4.07 23.45 9.78
CA SER A 394 -2.78 24.15 9.84
C SER A 394 -1.60 23.26 10.23
N ASP A 395 -1.85 22.12 10.87
CA ASP A 395 -0.79 21.20 11.30
C ASP A 395 -0.29 20.32 10.15
N SER A 396 1.02 20.39 9.88
CA SER A 396 1.64 19.71 8.73
C SER A 396 1.66 18.18 8.86
N LEU A 397 1.66 17.64 10.08
CA LEU A 397 1.64 16.19 10.31
C LEU A 397 0.21 15.64 10.17
N GLU A 398 -0.77 16.36 10.71
CA GLU A 398 -2.19 16.07 10.56
C GLU A 398 -2.61 16.11 9.08
N MET A 399 -2.14 17.09 8.30
CA MET A 399 -2.34 17.10 6.84
C MET A 399 -1.81 15.83 6.16
N LYS A 400 -0.66 15.28 6.60
CA LYS A 400 -0.13 14.02 6.05
C LYS A 400 -1.04 12.85 6.41
N ARG A 401 -1.54 12.78 7.65
CA ARG A 401 -2.50 11.75 8.09
C ARG A 401 -3.80 11.83 7.29
N LEU A 402 -4.33 13.02 7.05
CA LEU A 402 -5.53 13.23 6.23
C LEU A 402 -5.33 12.75 4.80
N LYS A 403 -4.16 13.00 4.19
CA LYS A 403 -3.80 12.47 2.86
C LYS A 403 -3.66 10.96 2.82
N ASP A 404 -3.11 10.35 3.88
CA ASP A 404 -3.07 8.89 4.00
C ASP A 404 -4.49 8.30 4.03
N ILE A 405 -5.38 8.92 4.79
CA ILE A 405 -6.80 8.54 4.86
C ILE A 405 -7.44 8.72 3.48
N GLU A 406 -7.31 9.87 2.83
CA GLU A 406 -7.81 10.14 1.47
C GLU A 406 -7.37 9.04 0.48
N LYS A 407 -6.07 8.74 0.45
CA LYS A 407 -5.49 7.68 -0.39
C LYS A 407 -6.13 6.32 -0.11
N TYR A 408 -6.35 5.98 1.16
CA TYR A 408 -7.00 4.73 1.54
C TYR A 408 -8.48 4.70 1.19
N PHE A 409 -9.21 5.80 1.29
CA PHE A 409 -10.59 5.89 0.82
C PHE A 409 -10.69 5.70 -0.71
N HIS A 410 -9.74 6.26 -1.47
CA HIS A 410 -9.63 6.00 -2.89
C HIS A 410 -9.38 4.52 -3.20
N TYR A 411 -8.52 3.85 -2.42
CA TYR A 411 -8.37 2.39 -2.49
C TYR A 411 -9.69 1.67 -2.28
N LEU A 412 -10.45 2.01 -1.23
CA LEU A 412 -11.72 1.35 -0.92
C LEU A 412 -12.77 1.56 -2.02
N ALA A 413 -12.77 2.72 -2.68
CA ALA A 413 -13.62 2.99 -3.85
C ALA A 413 -13.25 2.10 -5.05
N ILE A 414 -11.96 1.98 -5.38
CA ILE A 414 -11.50 1.07 -6.46
C ILE A 414 -11.79 -0.39 -6.08
N ARG A 415 -11.52 -0.78 -4.83
CA ARG A 415 -11.82 -2.11 -4.30
C ARG A 415 -13.30 -2.43 -4.42
N HIS A 416 -14.18 -1.51 -4.02
CA HIS A 416 -15.63 -1.69 -4.12
C HIS A 416 -16.05 -1.93 -5.58
N THR A 417 -15.55 -1.11 -6.51
CA THR A 417 -15.76 -1.30 -7.95
C THR A 417 -15.28 -2.69 -8.39
N TYR A 418 -14.10 -3.14 -7.97
CA TYR A 418 -13.60 -4.48 -8.28
C TYR A 418 -14.48 -5.61 -7.72
N THR A 419 -14.96 -5.49 -6.47
CA THR A 419 -15.75 -6.54 -5.81
C THR A 419 -17.20 -6.59 -6.28
N SER A 420 -17.76 -5.48 -6.76
CA SER A 420 -19.16 -5.37 -7.18
C SER A 420 -19.41 -5.69 -8.66
N ASN A 421 -18.37 -5.68 -9.51
CA ASN A 421 -18.50 -5.90 -10.96
C ASN A 421 -18.46 -7.38 -11.38
N ARG A 422 -19.22 -7.71 -12.44
CA ARG A 422 -19.26 -9.04 -13.08
C ARG A 422 -18.19 -9.17 -14.19
N ASP A 423 -17.95 -10.41 -14.63
CA ASP A 423 -16.66 -10.89 -15.16
C ASP A 423 -16.01 -10.13 -16.35
N GLN A 424 -16.76 -9.47 -17.24
CA GLN A 424 -16.16 -8.88 -18.46
C GLN A 424 -15.29 -7.64 -18.19
N GLU A 425 -15.62 -6.82 -17.19
CA GLU A 425 -14.83 -5.62 -16.82
C GLU A 425 -13.88 -5.85 -15.65
N LYS A 426 -14.03 -7.00 -14.97
CA LYS A 426 -13.28 -7.34 -13.75
C LYS A 426 -11.77 -7.37 -13.97
N HIS A 427 -11.31 -7.66 -15.18
CA HIS A 427 -9.90 -7.61 -15.54
C HIS A 427 -9.32 -6.19 -15.54
N ILE A 428 -10.03 -5.21 -16.12
CA ILE A 428 -9.62 -3.80 -16.14
C ILE A 428 -9.60 -3.26 -14.71
N MET A 429 -10.65 -3.54 -13.93
CA MET A 429 -10.74 -3.10 -12.54
C MET A 429 -9.66 -3.74 -11.66
N LYS A 430 -9.33 -5.00 -11.93
CA LYS A 430 -8.22 -5.70 -11.27
C LYS A 430 -6.88 -5.04 -11.54
N ASP A 431 -6.59 -4.68 -12.80
CA ASP A 431 -5.34 -4.04 -13.18
C ASP A 431 -5.23 -2.63 -12.56
N ASN A 432 -6.32 -1.87 -12.55
CA ASN A 432 -6.39 -0.58 -11.85
C ASN A 432 -6.13 -0.73 -10.34
N LEU A 433 -6.76 -1.71 -9.71
CA LEU A 433 -6.57 -2.01 -8.29
C LEU A 433 -5.13 -2.44 -7.99
N LEU A 434 -4.53 -3.31 -8.81
CA LEU A 434 -3.14 -3.72 -8.66
C LEU A 434 -2.18 -2.54 -8.82
N ASN A 435 -2.37 -1.70 -9.83
CA ASN A 435 -1.55 -0.50 -10.04
C ASN A 435 -1.62 0.44 -8.82
N PHE A 436 -2.82 0.63 -8.27
CA PHE A 436 -2.99 1.42 -7.05
C PHE A 436 -2.27 0.79 -5.85
N ILE A 437 -2.45 -0.52 -5.63
CA ILE A 437 -1.80 -1.26 -4.55
C ILE A 437 -0.27 -1.12 -4.61
N TYR A 438 0.32 -1.17 -5.81
CA TYR A 438 1.76 -1.01 -6.00
C TYR A 438 2.26 0.43 -5.78
N SER A 439 1.39 1.43 -5.90
CA SER A 439 1.72 2.82 -5.56
C SER A 439 1.95 3.06 -4.06
N ASP A 440 1.59 2.09 -3.20
CA ASP A 440 1.80 2.13 -1.75
C ASP A 440 2.89 1.16 -1.26
N SER A 441 3.87 0.86 -2.11
CA SER A 441 4.81 -0.24 -1.84
C SER A 441 5.64 -0.16 -0.54
N SER A 442 5.73 0.99 0.14
CA SER A 442 6.54 1.16 1.36
C SER A 442 5.82 1.74 2.59
N GLY A 443 4.68 2.43 2.42
CA GLY A 443 4.02 3.18 3.50
C GLY A 443 3.17 2.32 4.44
N LEU A 444 2.91 1.06 4.05
CA LEU A 444 2.05 0.12 4.79
C LEU A 444 0.63 0.67 5.06
N LEU A 445 0.13 1.62 4.26
CA LEU A 445 -1.29 1.93 4.26
C LEU A 445 -2.07 0.72 3.73
N LEU A 446 -1.48 0.02 2.76
CA LEU A 446 -1.93 -1.26 2.21
C LEU A 446 -0.87 -2.35 2.41
N HIS A 447 -1.31 -3.59 2.51
CA HIS A 447 -0.46 -4.77 2.49
C HIS A 447 -0.22 -5.21 1.05
N SER A 448 0.54 -4.40 0.31
CA SER A 448 0.62 -4.51 -1.13
C SER A 448 0.99 -5.91 -1.63
N TRP A 449 1.94 -6.57 -0.94
CA TRP A 449 2.30 -7.94 -1.28
C TRP A 449 1.21 -8.96 -0.97
N GLY A 450 0.57 -8.86 0.19
CA GLY A 450 -0.53 -9.74 0.59
C GLY A 450 -1.68 -9.68 -0.40
N LEU A 451 -2.12 -8.46 -0.73
CA LEU A 451 -3.15 -8.20 -1.73
C LEU A 451 -2.75 -8.72 -3.11
N TYR A 452 -1.54 -8.43 -3.57
CA TYR A 452 -1.03 -8.96 -4.84
C TYR A 452 -1.11 -10.49 -4.90
N ARG A 453 -0.69 -11.18 -3.83
CA ARG A 453 -0.70 -12.64 -3.77
C ARG A 453 -2.11 -13.23 -3.83
N VAL A 454 -3.08 -12.58 -3.20
CA VAL A 454 -4.50 -12.96 -3.30
C VAL A 454 -4.98 -12.78 -4.74
N MET A 455 -4.77 -11.59 -5.29
CA MET A 455 -5.29 -11.23 -6.60
C MET A 455 -4.63 -12.04 -7.73
N VAL A 456 -3.35 -12.38 -7.65
CA VAL A 456 -2.71 -13.25 -8.65
C VAL A 456 -3.19 -14.70 -8.56
N LYS A 457 -3.44 -15.23 -7.36
CA LYS A 457 -4.01 -16.59 -7.22
C LYS A 457 -5.37 -16.72 -7.92
N ASP A 458 -6.20 -15.68 -7.86
CA ASP A 458 -7.48 -15.67 -8.58
C ASP A 458 -7.32 -15.78 -10.10
N ARG A 459 -6.17 -15.37 -10.67
CA ARG A 459 -5.87 -15.51 -12.11
C ARG A 459 -5.85 -16.98 -12.57
N ASN A 460 -5.55 -17.91 -11.67
CA ASN A 460 -5.49 -19.35 -11.97
C ASN A 460 -6.83 -20.07 -11.76
N ASN A 461 -7.80 -19.45 -11.08
CA ASN A 461 -9.14 -20.02 -10.85
C ASN A 461 -10.18 -19.56 -11.88
N ILE A 462 -9.89 -18.52 -12.66
CA ILE A 462 -10.64 -18.21 -13.88
C ILE A 462 -10.21 -19.26 -14.91
N LYS A 463 -11.04 -20.30 -15.11
CA LYS A 463 -10.92 -21.18 -16.27
C LYS A 463 -11.09 -20.32 -17.51
N PHE A 464 -9.99 -19.85 -18.08
CA PHE A 464 -9.99 -19.36 -19.46
C PHE A 464 -10.51 -20.49 -20.32
N GLY A 465 -11.73 -20.32 -20.82
CA GLY A 465 -12.27 -21.15 -21.88
C GLY A 465 -11.28 -21.15 -23.03
N GLN A 466 -10.73 -22.33 -23.31
CA GLN A 466 -10.14 -22.77 -24.55
C GLN A 466 -9.08 -21.88 -25.24
N GLN A 467 -7.90 -22.49 -25.37
CA GLN A 467 -6.88 -22.30 -26.42
C GLN A 467 -6.11 -20.98 -26.45
N ILE A 468 -5.02 -20.93 -25.67
CA ILE A 468 -3.73 -20.55 -26.23
C ILE A 468 -2.78 -21.73 -26.01
N LYS A 469 -2.35 -22.34 -27.11
CA LYS A 469 -1.40 -23.46 -27.12
C LYS A 469 -0.14 -23.05 -26.36
N LYS A 470 0.31 -23.92 -25.44
CA LYS A 470 1.66 -23.88 -24.85
C LYS A 470 2.69 -23.87 -25.98
N GLY A 471 3.28 -22.71 -26.24
CA GLY A 471 4.44 -22.52 -27.11
C GLY A 471 5.68 -22.30 -26.26
N GLN A 472 6.75 -23.00 -26.60
CA GLN A 472 8.00 -23.15 -25.88
C GLN A 472 8.73 -21.84 -25.57
N ALA A 473 9.43 -21.80 -24.44
CA ALA A 473 10.42 -20.79 -24.13
C ALA A 473 11.71 -21.05 -24.94
N SER A 474 12.15 -20.05 -25.73
CA SER A 474 13.54 -19.84 -26.20
C SER A 474 13.65 -18.52 -27.00
N PRO A 475 14.86 -17.96 -27.21
CA PRO A 475 15.14 -16.53 -27.03
C PRO A 475 14.83 -15.62 -28.23
N ILE A 476 14.73 -14.32 -27.92
CA ILE A 476 14.40 -13.19 -28.80
C ILE A 476 15.31 -13.12 -30.05
N PRO A 477 14.76 -13.12 -31.28
CA PRO A 477 15.48 -12.70 -32.47
C PRO A 477 15.07 -11.29 -32.94
N ASN A 478 16.08 -10.52 -33.35
CA ASN A 478 15.96 -9.20 -33.98
C ASN A 478 15.15 -9.25 -35.28
N PHE A 479 14.24 -8.28 -35.49
CA PHE A 479 13.59 -8.08 -36.79
C PHE A 479 13.68 -6.64 -37.29
N THR A 480 14.26 -6.51 -38.50
CA THR A 480 14.33 -5.33 -39.37
C THR A 480 13.08 -5.28 -40.25
N LEU A 481 12.38 -4.13 -40.35
CA LEU A 481 11.20 -3.97 -41.19
C LEU A 481 11.49 -3.14 -42.47
N ARG A 482 11.28 -3.78 -43.64
CA ARG A 482 11.25 -3.16 -44.98
C ARG A 482 9.85 -2.66 -45.32
N SER A 483 9.78 -1.51 -46.00
CA SER A 483 8.56 -0.81 -46.44
C SER A 483 7.92 -1.38 -47.72
N ARG A 484 6.60 -1.24 -47.86
CA ARG A 484 5.91 -1.13 -49.17
C ARG A 484 4.81 -0.06 -49.15
N LYS A 485 4.62 0.56 -50.33
CA LYS A 485 3.79 1.73 -50.69
C LYS A 485 2.36 1.32 -51.17
N PRO A 486 1.45 2.28 -51.44
CA PRO A 486 0.01 2.23 -51.09
C PRO A 486 -0.96 2.19 -52.29
N THR A 487 -2.27 2.12 -52.00
CA THR A 487 -3.35 2.31 -52.99
C THR A 487 -4.48 3.23 -52.46
N VAL A 488 -4.39 4.49 -52.87
CA VAL A 488 -5.34 5.47 -53.46
C VAL A 488 -6.90 5.26 -53.47
N LEU A 489 -7.62 6.39 -53.21
CA LEU A 489 -8.87 6.99 -53.79
C LEU A 489 -10.20 7.09 -52.99
N GLY A 490 -10.75 8.32 -52.89
CA GLY A 490 -12.19 8.63 -52.69
C GLY A 490 -12.51 10.04 -52.11
N TYR A 491 -13.03 10.98 -52.94
CA TYR A 491 -13.37 12.42 -52.69
C TYR A 491 -14.60 12.64 -51.73
N LYS A 492 -14.95 13.82 -51.16
CA LYS A 492 -15.31 15.14 -51.75
C LYS A 492 -15.56 16.23 -50.66
N ALA A 493 -15.47 17.51 -51.04
CA ALA A 493 -15.32 18.74 -50.23
C ALA A 493 -16.61 19.52 -49.85
N ILE A 494 -16.52 20.46 -48.88
CA ILE A 494 -17.22 21.78 -48.84
C ILE A 494 -16.33 22.86 -48.12
N HIS A 495 -16.23 24.05 -48.75
CA HIS A 495 -15.46 25.30 -48.48
C HIS A 495 -16.17 26.22 -47.41
N PRO A 496 -15.88 27.53 -47.09
CA PRO A 496 -14.74 28.49 -47.32
C PRO A 496 -14.12 29.18 -46.07
N ASN A 497 -13.04 29.95 -46.35
CA ASN A 497 -12.55 31.19 -45.70
C ASN A 497 -11.51 31.08 -44.57
N PHE A 498 -10.21 31.11 -44.93
CA PHE A 498 -9.25 32.21 -44.65
C PHE A 498 -7.88 31.82 -45.24
N HIS A 499 -7.29 32.71 -46.06
CA HIS A 499 -5.91 32.61 -46.54
C HIS A 499 -5.02 33.65 -45.85
N SER A 500 -3.75 33.31 -45.60
CA SER A 500 -2.70 34.25 -45.20
C SER A 500 -1.34 33.81 -45.73
N GLU A 501 -0.61 34.76 -46.34
CA GLU A 501 0.81 34.65 -46.74
C GLU A 501 1.76 35.26 -45.71
N ILE A 502 3.04 34.90 -45.87
CA ILE A 502 4.18 34.99 -44.95
C ILE A 502 4.61 36.44 -44.66
N ILE A 503 4.87 36.78 -43.39
CA ILE A 503 5.97 37.70 -42.97
C ILE A 503 6.56 37.18 -41.64
N ASP A 504 7.89 37.28 -41.55
CA ASP A 504 8.85 36.59 -40.68
C ASP A 504 8.72 36.71 -39.15
N THR A 505 9.19 35.65 -38.47
CA THR A 505 9.61 35.47 -37.04
C THR A 505 8.68 34.96 -35.92
N MET A 506 7.40 34.61 -36.14
CA MET A 506 6.64 33.78 -35.17
C MET A 506 5.61 32.86 -35.86
N PRO A 507 5.26 31.70 -35.27
CA PRO A 507 4.14 30.90 -35.77
C PRO A 507 2.81 31.66 -35.59
N ILE A 508 1.97 31.65 -36.62
CA ILE A 508 0.63 32.24 -36.59
C ILE A 508 -0.26 31.36 -35.70
N ILE A 509 -0.79 31.92 -34.61
CA ILE A 509 -1.75 31.21 -33.74
C ILE A 509 -3.17 31.48 -34.26
N LYS A 510 -3.83 30.44 -34.78
CA LYS A 510 -5.25 30.53 -35.22
C LYS A 510 -6.20 30.38 -34.03
N PHE A 511 -6.96 31.43 -33.73
CA PHE A 511 -8.03 31.40 -32.72
C PHE A 511 -9.36 31.01 -33.38
N ASN A 512 -9.66 29.71 -33.45
CA ASN A 512 -10.99 29.23 -33.84
C ASN A 512 -11.87 29.10 -32.60
N ASN A 513 -12.75 30.07 -32.34
CA ASN A 513 -13.84 30.01 -31.34
C ASN A 513 -13.48 29.53 -29.92
N ASN A 514 -12.21 29.65 -29.49
CA ASN A 514 -11.76 29.15 -28.20
C ASN A 514 -11.24 30.31 -27.33
N PRO A 515 -11.86 30.58 -26.17
CA PRO A 515 -11.67 31.86 -25.48
C PRO A 515 -10.35 31.97 -24.71
N ASN A 516 -9.57 30.90 -24.52
CA ASN A 516 -8.40 30.92 -23.64
C ASN A 516 -7.17 30.27 -24.28
N SER A 517 -5.99 30.89 -24.17
CA SER A 517 -4.71 30.33 -24.67
C SER A 517 -3.54 30.69 -23.73
N LEU A 518 -2.54 29.81 -23.62
CA LEU A 518 -1.34 30.04 -22.81
C LEU A 518 -0.08 29.94 -23.68
N VAL A 519 0.77 30.98 -23.61
CA VAL A 519 2.04 31.08 -24.34
C VAL A 519 3.19 31.11 -23.34
N PHE A 520 4.14 30.19 -23.49
CA PHE A 520 5.37 30.16 -22.68
C PHE A 520 6.53 30.81 -23.42
N ILE A 521 7.29 31.65 -22.72
CA ILE A 521 8.44 32.36 -23.29
C ILE A 521 9.71 31.87 -22.59
N PRO A 522 10.68 31.30 -23.32
CA PRO A 522 11.85 30.67 -22.72
C PRO A 522 12.99 31.63 -22.37
N ASP A 523 12.96 32.89 -22.82
CA ASP A 523 14.04 33.86 -22.60
C ASP A 523 13.64 35.00 -21.65
N SER A 524 14.66 35.57 -21.00
CA SER A 524 14.54 36.57 -19.94
C SER A 524 14.55 38.03 -20.41
N SER A 525 14.63 38.26 -21.72
CA SER A 525 14.69 39.58 -22.36
C SER A 525 13.31 40.23 -22.52
N ASP A 526 13.27 41.56 -22.68
CA ASP A 526 12.04 42.30 -22.96
C ASP A 526 11.41 41.79 -24.27
N LEU A 527 10.16 41.33 -24.19
CA LEU A 527 9.47 40.75 -25.34
C LEU A 527 8.53 41.78 -25.98
N THR A 528 8.72 42.02 -27.28
CA THR A 528 7.70 42.68 -28.10
C THR A 528 6.77 41.63 -28.68
N ILE A 529 5.52 41.59 -28.20
CA ILE A 529 4.47 40.72 -28.71
C ILE A 529 3.74 41.47 -29.81
N LYS A 530 3.82 40.96 -31.05
CA LYS A 530 3.09 41.50 -32.20
C LYS A 530 1.89 40.61 -32.49
N ILE A 531 0.70 41.15 -32.26
CA ILE A 531 -0.58 40.49 -32.54
C ILE A 531 -1.14 41.10 -33.81
N ARG A 532 -1.32 40.27 -34.84
CA ARG A 532 -1.97 40.69 -36.06
C ARG A 532 -3.45 40.29 -36.01
N VAL A 533 -4.35 41.27 -36.01
CA VAL A 533 -5.79 41.03 -35.92
C VAL A 533 -6.42 41.25 -37.29
N LYS A 534 -7.15 40.25 -37.81
CA LYS A 534 -7.96 40.43 -39.03
C LYS A 534 -9.38 40.77 -38.63
N ASN A 535 -9.90 41.83 -39.22
CA ASN A 535 -11.30 42.13 -39.07
C ASN A 535 -12.15 41.16 -39.90
N VAL A 536 -13.18 40.58 -39.30
CA VAL A 536 -14.22 39.84 -40.00
C VAL A 536 -15.47 40.70 -39.89
N PRO A 537 -16.07 41.17 -41.00
CA PRO A 537 -17.24 42.03 -40.95
C PRO A 537 -18.35 41.33 -40.17
N SER A 538 -18.57 41.78 -38.94
CA SER A 538 -19.81 41.53 -38.22
C SER A 538 -20.62 42.81 -38.32
N ASN A 539 -21.94 42.71 -38.45
CA ASN A 539 -22.84 43.85 -38.69
C ASN A 539 -22.93 44.84 -37.50
N ARG A 540 -21.89 44.96 -36.66
CA ARG A 540 -21.80 45.82 -35.49
C ARG A 540 -20.66 46.81 -35.69
N HIS A 541 -21.01 48.08 -35.90
CA HIS A 541 -20.06 49.19 -35.80
C HIS A 541 -19.69 49.40 -34.33
N GLY A 542 -18.39 49.46 -34.03
CA GLY A 542 -17.88 49.88 -32.71
C GLY A 542 -16.58 49.17 -32.37
N GLY A 543 -15.47 49.93 -32.31
CA GLY A 543 -14.08 49.50 -32.12
C GLY A 543 -13.82 48.47 -31.01
N GLY A 544 -12.73 47.72 -31.15
CA GLY A 544 -12.31 46.71 -30.19
C GLY A 544 -11.16 47.24 -29.33
N ASN A 545 -11.03 46.75 -28.10
CA ASN A 545 -9.88 47.04 -27.25
C ASN A 545 -9.15 45.74 -26.89
N VAL A 546 -7.82 45.77 -27.01
CA VAL A 546 -6.92 44.75 -26.49
C VAL A 546 -6.18 45.35 -25.30
N VAL A 547 -6.36 44.74 -24.13
CA VAL A 547 -5.81 45.24 -22.88
C VAL A 547 -4.88 44.20 -22.27
N LEU A 548 -3.66 44.61 -21.94
CA LEU A 548 -2.65 43.84 -21.24
C LEU A 548 -2.73 44.15 -19.74
N PHE A 549 -2.87 43.12 -18.92
CA PHE A 549 -2.88 43.20 -17.47
C PHE A 549 -1.70 42.44 -16.85
N ASP A 550 -1.28 42.88 -15.66
CA ASP A 550 -0.44 42.08 -14.77
C ASP A 550 -1.26 41.03 -13.99
N LEU A 551 -0.61 40.31 -13.07
CA LEU A 551 -1.25 39.27 -12.24
C LEU A 551 -2.23 39.83 -11.23
N GLU A 552 -1.95 41.01 -10.72
CA GLU A 552 -2.75 41.75 -9.76
C GLU A 552 -4.00 42.37 -10.42
N GLY A 553 -4.08 42.32 -11.76
CA GLY A 553 -5.21 42.78 -12.56
C GLY A 553 -5.12 44.26 -12.92
N ASN A 554 -3.97 44.90 -12.74
CA ASN A 554 -3.74 46.28 -13.16
C ASN A 554 -3.50 46.32 -14.68
N GLU A 555 -4.12 47.30 -15.34
CA GLU A 555 -3.89 47.54 -16.76
C GLU A 555 -2.48 48.11 -16.98
N ILE A 556 -1.67 47.38 -17.73
CA ILE A 556 -0.31 47.78 -18.11
C ILE A 556 -0.34 48.61 -19.40
N ASN A 557 -1.15 48.19 -20.37
CA ASN A 557 -1.24 48.81 -21.69
C ASN A 557 -2.56 48.44 -22.38
N SER A 558 -3.16 49.37 -23.11
CA SER A 558 -4.30 49.10 -23.97
C SER A 558 -4.13 49.69 -25.35
N LYS A 559 -4.67 48.98 -26.34
CA LYS A 559 -4.70 49.40 -27.74
C LYS A 559 -6.11 49.25 -28.28
N ILE A 560 -6.72 50.39 -28.56
CA ILE A 560 -7.99 50.46 -29.28
C ILE A 560 -7.69 50.30 -30.77
N PHE A 561 -8.48 49.49 -31.45
CA PHE A 561 -8.46 49.36 -32.90
C PHE A 561 -9.86 49.61 -33.46
N ASP A 562 -9.91 50.35 -34.56
CA ASP A 562 -11.15 50.67 -35.24
C ASP A 562 -11.50 49.58 -36.25
N TYR A 563 -12.78 49.21 -36.33
CA TYR A 563 -13.28 48.20 -37.25
C TYR A 563 -13.56 48.76 -38.66
N GLU A 564 -13.38 50.07 -38.90
CA GLU A 564 -13.70 50.68 -40.20
C GLU A 564 -12.66 50.42 -41.31
N ASN A 565 -11.46 49.92 -40.98
CA ASN A 565 -10.44 49.53 -41.95
C ASN A 565 -10.28 48.00 -42.03
N ILE A 566 -10.49 47.42 -43.21
CA ILE A 566 -10.44 45.96 -43.50
C ILE A 566 -8.98 45.44 -43.56
N GLU A 567 -7.99 46.31 -43.39
CA GLU A 567 -6.59 45.93 -43.39
C GLU A 567 -6.13 45.32 -42.05
N TRP A 568 -5.11 44.46 -42.13
CA TRP A 568 -4.54 43.80 -40.96
C TRP A 568 -3.90 44.83 -40.01
N ASN A 569 -4.40 44.92 -38.78
CA ASN A 569 -3.79 45.76 -37.76
C ASN A 569 -2.73 44.97 -36.99
N ASN A 570 -1.49 45.46 -36.96
CA ASN A 570 -0.41 44.91 -36.13
C ASN A 570 -0.38 45.65 -34.80
N ILE A 571 -0.85 45.01 -33.74
CA ILE A 571 -0.81 45.53 -32.38
C ILE A 571 0.48 45.02 -31.73
N SER A 572 1.32 45.92 -31.23
CA SER A 572 2.57 45.54 -30.56
C SER A 572 2.55 45.97 -29.09
N PHE A 573 2.83 45.04 -28.18
CA PHE A 573 3.03 45.29 -26.76
C PHE A 573 4.48 44.99 -26.42
N THR A 574 5.19 45.90 -25.75
CA THR A 574 6.46 45.58 -25.11
C THR A 574 6.17 45.24 -23.67
N VAL A 575 6.54 44.03 -23.25
CA VAL A 575 6.28 43.53 -21.92
C VAL A 575 7.58 43.62 -21.11
N PRO A 576 7.66 44.50 -20.10
CA PRO A 576 8.90 44.73 -19.37
C PRO A 576 9.20 43.59 -18.38
N LYS A 577 10.42 43.05 -18.42
CA LYS A 577 11.00 42.02 -17.53
C LYS A 577 10.41 40.60 -17.58
N ALA A 578 11.35 39.65 -17.57
CA ALA A 578 11.09 38.25 -17.31
C ALA A 578 10.96 37.96 -15.82
N ASN A 579 9.74 37.59 -15.44
CA ASN A 579 9.32 36.80 -14.26
C ASN A 579 7.83 37.01 -13.97
N ALA A 580 7.14 37.89 -14.71
CA ALA A 580 5.73 38.15 -14.55
C ALA A 580 4.85 37.27 -15.46
N PHE A 581 3.60 37.10 -15.03
CA PHE A 581 2.54 36.49 -15.81
C PHE A 581 1.60 37.60 -16.25
N TYR A 582 1.20 37.56 -17.51
CA TYR A 582 0.40 38.62 -18.10
C TYR A 582 -0.87 38.07 -18.70
N ILE A 583 -1.91 38.90 -18.68
CA ILE A 583 -3.22 38.55 -19.19
C ILE A 583 -3.57 39.55 -20.29
N ILE A 584 -3.73 39.08 -21.53
CA ILE A 584 -4.24 39.90 -22.62
C ILE A 584 -5.73 39.59 -22.78
N LYS A 585 -6.58 40.58 -22.56
CA LYS A 585 -8.03 40.45 -22.81
C LYS A 585 -8.41 41.16 -24.10
N PHE A 586 -9.20 40.48 -24.92
CA PHE A 586 -9.85 41.00 -26.09
C PHE A 586 -11.32 41.22 -25.71
N ASN A 587 -11.82 42.45 -25.83
CA ASN A 587 -13.19 42.75 -25.41
C ASN A 587 -14.25 42.33 -26.44
N ASN A 588 -13.88 42.14 -27.71
CA ASN A 588 -14.82 41.74 -28.76
C ASN A 588 -14.11 41.05 -29.95
N PRO A 589 -14.24 39.71 -30.11
CA PRO A 589 -14.92 38.78 -29.20
C PRO A 589 -14.16 38.64 -27.87
N ALA A 590 -14.88 38.25 -26.81
CA ALA A 590 -14.31 38.01 -25.48
C ALA A 590 -13.32 36.84 -25.53
N ALA A 591 -12.02 37.14 -25.46
CA ALA A 591 -10.95 36.15 -25.40
C ALA A 591 -9.86 36.60 -24.42
N ILE A 592 -9.17 35.63 -23.81
CA ILE A 592 -8.11 35.85 -22.84
C ILE A 592 -6.88 35.04 -23.25
N MET A 593 -5.73 35.68 -23.31
CA MET A 593 -4.45 35.02 -23.52
C MET A 593 -3.58 35.23 -22.28
N TYR A 594 -3.00 34.14 -21.81
CA TYR A 594 -2.06 34.13 -20.70
C TYR A 594 -0.64 33.99 -21.23
N ILE A 595 0.28 34.76 -20.65
CA ILE A 595 1.70 34.74 -21.02
C ILE A 595 2.51 34.46 -19.77
N GLN A 596 3.38 33.45 -19.82
CA GLN A 596 4.22 33.04 -18.70
C GLN A 596 5.71 33.07 -19.07
N GLY A 597 6.50 33.77 -18.25
CA GLY A 597 7.97 33.80 -18.37
C GLY A 597 8.68 32.57 -17.78
N PRO A 598 10.00 32.44 -18.03
CA PRO A 598 10.74 31.19 -17.88
C PRO A 598 11.01 30.71 -16.44
N ASN A 599 11.01 31.61 -15.45
CA ASN A 599 11.38 31.27 -14.06
C ASN A 599 10.19 31.11 -13.10
N ARG A 600 8.94 31.08 -13.60
CA ARG A 600 7.77 30.83 -12.76
C ARG A 600 7.34 29.35 -12.89
N PRO A 601 7.11 28.62 -11.78
CA PRO A 601 6.43 27.33 -11.85
C PRO A 601 5.04 27.50 -12.49
N PHE A 602 4.53 26.49 -13.20
CA PHE A 602 3.24 26.55 -13.92
C PHE A 602 2.14 27.19 -13.05
N ALA A 603 1.53 28.28 -13.54
CA ALA A 603 0.68 29.19 -12.76
C ALA A 603 -0.74 28.67 -12.47
N PHE A 604 -0.89 27.38 -12.17
CA PHE A 604 -2.15 26.79 -11.67
C PHE A 604 -2.03 26.31 -10.23
N THR A 605 -1.04 26.81 -9.48
CA THR A 605 -0.83 26.48 -8.07
C THR A 605 -1.60 27.37 -7.10
N ASP A 606 -2.14 28.51 -7.56
CA ASP A 606 -3.14 29.31 -6.84
C ASP A 606 -4.53 29.11 -7.46
N PRO A 607 -5.61 29.05 -6.66
CA PRO A 607 -6.96 28.90 -7.18
C PRO A 607 -7.34 30.14 -7.99
N LEU A 608 -7.48 29.99 -9.32
CA LEU A 608 -8.11 31.01 -10.14
C LEU A 608 -9.51 31.29 -9.57
N ALA A 609 -9.85 32.58 -9.46
CA ALA A 609 -11.15 33.03 -8.99
C ALA A 609 -12.27 32.20 -9.64
N THR A 610 -13.03 31.54 -8.78
CA THR A 610 -14.04 30.53 -9.08
C THR A 610 -14.91 30.90 -10.28
N GLY A 611 -14.98 30.02 -11.29
CA GLY A 611 -16.11 30.04 -12.24
C GLY A 611 -15.81 29.78 -13.72
N VAL A 612 -14.56 29.74 -14.18
CA VAL A 612 -14.27 29.54 -15.61
C VAL A 612 -13.21 28.47 -15.80
N LEU A 613 -13.63 27.26 -16.18
CA LEU A 613 -13.05 26.44 -17.26
C LEU A 613 -13.59 24.99 -17.21
N PRO A 614 -14.54 24.62 -18.09
CA PRO A 614 -14.72 23.22 -18.50
C PRO A 614 -14.01 22.91 -19.83
N GLN A 615 -13.14 23.80 -20.34
CA GLN A 615 -12.64 23.77 -21.72
C GLN A 615 -11.15 23.33 -21.80
N PRO A 616 -10.73 22.65 -22.89
CA PRO A 616 -9.35 22.20 -23.08
C PRO A 616 -8.39 23.39 -23.19
N ILE A 617 -7.25 23.32 -22.49
CA ILE A 617 -6.17 24.31 -22.63
C ILE A 617 -5.21 23.83 -23.72
N LYS A 618 -4.93 24.70 -24.70
CA LYS A 618 -3.86 24.50 -25.69
C LYS A 618 -2.57 25.13 -25.20
N LEU A 619 -1.49 24.34 -25.22
CA LEU A 619 -0.15 24.78 -24.85
C LEU A 619 0.73 24.88 -26.10
N TRP A 620 1.37 26.04 -26.27
CA TRP A 620 2.32 26.31 -27.35
C TRP A 620 3.71 26.55 -26.77
N ALA A 621 4.69 25.76 -27.21
CA ALA A 621 6.11 25.97 -26.90
C ALA A 621 6.85 26.37 -28.18
N TYR A 622 7.59 27.48 -28.13
CA TYR A 622 8.41 27.98 -29.24
C TYR A 622 9.88 27.59 -29.06
N ASN A 623 10.50 27.11 -30.14
CA ASN A 623 11.95 26.96 -30.27
C ASN A 623 12.43 27.89 -31.40
N PRO A 624 13.53 28.66 -31.22
CA PRO A 624 14.08 29.58 -32.23
C PRO A 624 14.43 28.98 -33.60
N LYS A 625 14.31 27.66 -33.79
CA LYS A 625 14.46 26.97 -35.08
C LYS A 625 13.14 26.64 -35.82
N ASN A 626 12.05 27.36 -35.55
CA ASN A 626 10.74 27.25 -36.23
C ASN A 626 10.00 25.90 -36.09
N TYR A 627 9.89 25.36 -34.88
CA TYR A 627 9.03 24.20 -34.60
C TYR A 627 7.93 24.59 -33.60
N SER A 628 6.67 24.23 -33.91
CA SER A 628 5.53 24.33 -32.99
C SER A 628 5.08 22.93 -32.58
N LEU A 629 4.71 22.76 -31.31
CA LEU A 629 4.13 21.53 -30.78
C LEU A 629 2.77 21.87 -30.16
N ASP A 630 1.70 21.31 -30.71
CA ASP A 630 0.33 21.51 -30.21
C ASP A 630 0.01 20.39 -29.21
N MET A 631 -0.22 20.75 -27.95
CA MET A 631 -0.56 19.80 -26.88
C MET A 631 -1.92 20.13 -26.29
N ARG A 632 -2.82 19.14 -26.27
CA ARG A 632 -4.16 19.26 -25.67
C ARG A 632 -4.22 18.50 -24.34
N PHE A 633 -4.72 19.18 -23.31
CA PHE A 633 -4.95 18.59 -22.00
C PHE A 633 -6.45 18.45 -21.75
N THR A 634 -6.90 17.22 -21.51
CA THR A 634 -8.29 16.93 -21.13
C THR A 634 -8.32 16.43 -19.69
N TYR A 635 -9.06 17.12 -18.82
CA TYR A 635 -9.05 16.88 -17.36
C TYR A 635 -9.54 15.47 -16.96
N LEU A 636 -10.29 14.80 -17.83
CA LEU A 636 -10.95 13.52 -17.52
C LEU A 636 -10.07 12.27 -17.64
N THR A 637 -8.88 12.32 -18.24
CA THR A 637 -8.10 11.09 -18.52
C THR A 637 -6.67 11.06 -17.99
N ARG A 638 -6.14 12.17 -17.46
CA ARG A 638 -4.71 12.31 -17.05
C ARG A 638 -3.71 11.76 -18.09
N GLN A 639 -4.08 11.75 -19.38
CA GLN A 639 -3.21 11.38 -20.49
C GLN A 639 -2.89 12.63 -21.32
N VAL A 640 -1.61 12.79 -21.70
CA VAL A 640 -1.21 13.73 -22.75
C VAL A 640 -1.48 13.04 -24.09
N VAL A 641 -2.55 13.43 -24.77
CA VAL A 641 -2.84 12.95 -26.13
C VAL A 641 -2.23 13.96 -27.10
N ILE A 642 -1.15 13.57 -27.78
CA ILE A 642 -0.62 14.30 -28.92
C ILE A 642 -1.48 13.90 -30.12
N ASP A 643 -2.31 14.81 -30.61
CA ASP A 643 -3.27 14.55 -31.67
C ASP A 643 -2.52 14.30 -32.99
N LYS A 644 -2.69 13.11 -33.57
CA LYS A 644 -1.97 12.70 -34.78
C LYS A 644 -2.46 13.45 -36.02
N GLU A 645 -3.66 14.03 -35.95
CA GLU A 645 -4.28 14.79 -37.06
C GLU A 645 -3.72 16.21 -37.22
N ASP A 646 -3.21 16.83 -36.15
CA ASP A 646 -2.60 18.17 -36.22
C ASP A 646 -1.15 18.11 -36.74
N MET A 647 -0.46 16.98 -36.61
CA MET A 647 0.89 16.77 -37.18
C MET A 647 0.91 16.54 -38.70
N GLN A 648 -0.23 16.25 -39.35
CA GLN A 648 -0.29 15.98 -40.79
C GLN A 648 -0.74 17.17 -41.65
N LYS A 649 -1.21 18.26 -41.04
CA LYS A 649 -1.73 19.44 -41.78
C LYS A 649 -0.65 20.43 -42.21
N GLU A 650 0.58 20.27 -41.75
CA GLU A 650 1.76 20.91 -42.34
C GLU A 650 2.70 19.82 -42.83
N LYS A 651 3.41 20.06 -43.94
CA LYS A 651 4.22 19.08 -44.69
C LYS A 651 5.41 18.53 -43.87
N PHE A 652 5.16 17.76 -42.82
CA PHE A 652 6.16 16.99 -42.11
C PHE A 652 5.88 15.50 -42.36
N TYR A 653 6.60 14.93 -43.33
CA TYR A 653 6.65 13.48 -43.51
C TYR A 653 7.37 12.88 -42.30
N VAL A 654 6.63 12.28 -41.36
CA VAL A 654 7.24 11.53 -40.26
C VAL A 654 7.78 10.20 -40.80
N LYS A 655 9.07 10.19 -41.07
CA LYS A 655 9.89 8.98 -41.24
C LYS A 655 11.03 8.92 -40.23
N ASP A 656 10.93 9.66 -39.12
CA ASP A 656 11.97 9.76 -38.12
C ASP A 656 11.53 9.12 -36.79
N PRO A 657 12.34 8.24 -36.18
CA PRO A 657 12.04 7.62 -34.90
C PRO A 657 12.07 8.67 -33.78
N VAL A 658 11.05 8.69 -32.94
CA VAL A 658 10.98 9.52 -31.73
C VAL A 658 11.33 8.63 -30.55
N SER A 659 12.47 8.86 -29.90
CA SER A 659 12.76 8.24 -28.61
C SER A 659 12.17 9.10 -27.49
N ARG A 660 11.63 8.43 -26.47
CA ARG A 660 11.06 9.06 -25.28
C ARG A 660 11.88 8.59 -24.09
N THR A 661 12.42 9.53 -23.32
CA THR A 661 13.17 9.20 -22.10
C THR A 661 12.73 10.12 -20.98
N ILE A 662 12.26 9.50 -19.89
CA ILE A 662 12.02 10.16 -18.62
C ILE A 662 13.26 9.90 -17.79
N THR A 663 14.01 10.95 -17.46
CA THR A 663 15.17 10.84 -16.57
C THR A 663 14.72 11.02 -15.12
N GLY A 664 15.54 10.54 -14.17
CA GLY A 664 15.22 10.53 -12.73
C GLY A 664 14.95 11.91 -12.09
N ASN A 665 15.11 13.00 -12.83
CA ASN A 665 14.88 14.38 -12.38
C ASN A 665 13.56 14.97 -12.91
N GLY A 666 12.66 14.15 -13.48
CA GLY A 666 11.35 14.63 -13.97
C GLY A 666 11.42 15.44 -15.27
N VAL A 667 12.55 15.39 -15.99
CA VAL A 667 12.69 16.02 -17.31
C VAL A 667 12.11 15.08 -18.36
N PHE A 668 11.12 15.58 -19.10
CA PHE A 668 10.55 14.88 -20.24
C PHE A 668 11.31 15.33 -21.50
N SER A 669 12.17 14.45 -22.02
CA SER A 669 12.90 14.72 -23.26
C SER A 669 12.24 13.99 -24.43
N ILE A 670 11.90 14.75 -25.46
CA ILE A 670 11.47 14.22 -26.75
C ILE A 670 12.61 14.45 -27.72
N GLN A 671 13.25 13.36 -28.14
CA GLN A 671 14.33 13.41 -29.10
C GLN A 671 13.82 12.98 -30.47
N THR A 672 14.00 13.86 -31.45
CA THR A 672 13.86 13.55 -32.86
C THR A 672 15.25 13.58 -33.51
N THR A 673 15.41 13.05 -34.71
CA THR A 673 16.70 13.07 -35.44
C THR A 673 17.19 14.48 -35.78
N LYS A 674 16.35 15.51 -35.66
CA LYS A 674 16.67 16.91 -36.06
C LYS A 674 16.59 17.94 -34.94
N ALA A 675 15.98 17.60 -33.80
CA ALA A 675 15.86 18.49 -32.65
C ALA A 675 15.65 17.70 -31.36
N SER A 676 16.26 18.20 -30.28
CA SER A 676 16.00 17.80 -28.89
C SER A 676 15.11 18.84 -28.23
N PHE A 677 13.97 18.41 -27.70
CA PHE A 677 13.11 19.25 -26.86
C PHE A 677 13.31 18.82 -25.42
N GLU A 678 13.82 19.73 -24.59
CA GLU A 678 13.83 19.57 -23.14
C GLU A 678 12.71 20.41 -22.56
N VAL A 679 11.67 19.74 -22.06
CA VAL A 679 10.67 20.40 -21.23
C VAL A 679 11.20 20.37 -19.80
N LEU A 680 11.85 21.46 -19.41
CA LEU A 680 12.35 21.63 -18.05
C LEU A 680 11.18 21.92 -17.11
N ASN A 681 11.07 21.09 -16.08
CA ASN A 681 10.29 21.31 -14.87
C ASN A 681 8.76 21.18 -15.04
N ILE A 682 8.25 19.93 -14.97
CA ILE A 682 6.87 19.63 -14.56
C ILE A 682 6.91 18.92 -13.19
N PRO A 683 7.27 19.62 -12.09
CA PRO A 683 7.63 18.98 -10.84
C PRO A 683 6.45 18.35 -10.07
N HIS A 684 5.19 18.57 -10.50
CA HIS A 684 4.03 18.17 -9.71
C HIS A 684 3.04 17.21 -10.38
N LEU A 685 3.24 16.81 -11.64
CA LEU A 685 2.34 15.84 -12.29
C LEU A 685 2.83 14.38 -12.23
N PHE A 686 4.12 14.15 -11.97
CA PHE A 686 4.68 12.80 -11.82
C PHE A 686 5.91 12.84 -10.88
N SER A 687 5.73 12.68 -9.57
CA SER A 687 6.86 12.60 -8.62
C SER A 687 7.25 11.15 -8.32
N PRO A 688 8.56 10.86 -8.25
CA PRO A 688 9.12 10.28 -7.04
C PRO A 688 10.15 11.25 -6.44
N LEU A 689 9.97 11.57 -5.16
CA LEU A 689 10.86 12.41 -4.35
C LEU A 689 12.17 11.67 -4.03
N LYS A 690 13.31 12.33 -4.27
CA LYS A 690 14.49 12.27 -3.39
C LYS A 690 15.49 13.38 -3.75
N GLN A 691 15.72 14.31 -2.82
CA GLN A 691 17.01 14.55 -2.16
C GLN A 691 16.99 15.89 -1.43
N GLN A 692 17.25 15.85 -0.11
CA GLN A 692 18.23 16.70 0.57
C GLN A 692 18.33 16.24 2.04
N VAL A 693 19.42 15.52 2.38
CA VAL A 693 20.10 15.62 3.68
C VAL A 693 21.56 15.24 3.43
N ILE A 694 22.46 16.22 3.55
CA ILE A 694 23.89 15.99 3.76
C ILE A 694 24.09 15.94 5.28
N LEU A 695 24.52 14.79 5.80
CA LEU A 695 25.19 14.68 7.10
C LEU A 695 26.68 14.98 6.92
N PRO A 696 27.39 15.37 7.98
CA PRO A 696 28.36 14.41 8.51
C PRO A 696 28.48 14.30 10.04
N ILE A 697 28.68 13.03 10.46
CA ILE A 697 29.61 12.51 11.48
C ILE A 697 29.21 12.64 12.97
N LEU A 698 29.02 11.48 13.62
CA LEU A 698 29.96 10.92 14.61
C LEU A 698 29.67 9.43 14.87
N GLU A 699 30.76 8.68 15.07
CA GLU A 699 30.85 7.27 15.51
C GLU A 699 30.32 7.04 16.92
#